data_AF-A0A8C1XPC0-F1
#
_entry.id   AF-A0A8C1XPC0-F1
#
_cell.length_a   1.000
_cell.length_b   1.000
_cell.length_c   1.000
_cell.angle_alpha   90.00
_cell.angle_beta   90.00
_cell.angle_gamma   90.00
#
_symmetry.space_group_name_H-M   'P 1'
#
loop_
_entity.id
_entity.type
_entity.pdbx_description
1 polymer ?
#
loop_
_entity_poly.entity_id
_entity_poly.type
_entity_poly.pdbx_seq_one_letter_code
_entity_poly.pdbx_strand_id
1 'polypeptide(L)'
;INDSGDFVAEVLQQCTAEQEQDRADFLKLKQQLEMEFNQKRAKFKELYLSKEEALKKQAAVLEKAQAELSSVQKQLEEAKAEMETIKAVATVSESTKQEAIDQVKQQWQEEVASLQAIMKDAEREVKLQFQQKLEQERAQWAQYRDGMEREMAELRRRLSEGQEEENLENEMKKAQEDAEKLRSVVMPMESEIAALKAKLSSSEDRVKELEAAKVKELNHVLEAEKSCRTDLEMYVAVLNTQKSVLQEDAEKLRKELHEVVHLLELERQQHNQLKHTWQRANDQFLESQRLLMRDMQRIESVLSSEQLRQVEEMKKRDQVLLEDDGTEHTEAVEDSLLGLSIEESIHSSLHSLDADTPGRPDGSDPYKDGLRRVQSTDSLGSSGGALQPHGLGGHNNKAKSASQLDESDFGPLVGADCGGFDSMDTSSISSLQPGHFLLTKDQEKAIKAMTPEQEETASLLSSISHTADTAYLPPSGYRLVSESEWNLLQQELKNAGRKLGRRCDMCSNYEKQLQVIQGQEAETRDQVKKLQAMLRQANDQLERTMNERQELEDSVKQASEETTISELKQKVEESESLISALQQAFSQAKRNTQEQMAVLLQSREQVTEELNRLQRDNESLQGKHRLHMTLQQQEDFHMPTTVQELQKLVLQYREDIVSAHTAAEHLEEKLKAEILFLKEQIQAEQCLKENLEDTLQLEIEGCKEEIGEWIADLESSLAEKSQMLESVQGLKNSLEKQLKDALGSKSALETQVFEEKDKAQRLQTELDVSEQVQRDFVKLSQTLQVQLERIRQADSLERIRAILNDTNLTDISQLPET
;
A
#
# COMPACT_ATOMS: atom_id res chain seq x y z
N ILE A 1 -57.20 43.32 -90.22
CA ILE A 1 -55.77 43.58 -89.91
C ILE A 1 -55.60 44.03 -88.44
N ASN A 2 -56.59 44.66 -87.78
CA ASN A 2 -56.48 45.03 -86.36
C ASN A 2 -56.77 43.90 -85.34
N ASP A 3 -57.59 42.88 -85.67
CA ASP A 3 -57.90 41.78 -84.71
C ASP A 3 -56.74 40.79 -84.46
N SER A 4 -55.71 40.81 -85.30
CA SER A 4 -54.57 39.88 -85.19
C SER A 4 -53.47 40.38 -84.24
N GLY A 5 -53.47 41.68 -83.92
CA GLY A 5 -52.51 42.29 -82.99
C GLY A 5 -52.88 42.10 -81.52
N ASP A 6 -54.17 42.19 -81.20
CA ASP A 6 -54.68 42.03 -79.83
C ASP A 6 -54.55 40.58 -79.33
N PHE A 7 -54.77 39.58 -80.20
CA PHE A 7 -54.60 38.18 -79.83
C PHE A 7 -53.12 37.82 -79.54
N VAL A 8 -52.17 38.40 -80.29
CA VAL A 8 -50.74 38.18 -80.07
C VAL A 8 -50.26 38.92 -78.81
N ALA A 9 -50.80 40.11 -78.54
CA ALA A 9 -50.51 40.85 -77.32
C ALA A 9 -51.04 40.12 -76.07
N GLU A 10 -52.26 39.56 -76.14
CA GLU A 10 -52.88 38.82 -75.04
C GLU A 10 -52.13 37.49 -74.75
N VAL A 11 -51.72 36.76 -75.80
CA VAL A 11 -50.89 35.54 -75.66
C VAL A 11 -49.50 35.86 -75.11
N LEU A 12 -48.86 36.95 -75.56
CA LEU A 12 -47.57 37.38 -75.00
C LEU A 12 -47.70 37.80 -73.54
N GLN A 13 -48.79 38.49 -73.18
CA GLN A 13 -49.05 38.95 -71.82
C GLN A 13 -49.32 37.77 -70.88
N GLN A 14 -50.04 36.76 -71.35
CA GLN A 14 -50.27 35.51 -70.63
C GLN A 14 -48.98 34.70 -70.47
N CYS A 15 -48.14 34.63 -71.51
CA CYS A 15 -46.85 33.93 -71.45
C CYS A 15 -45.84 34.64 -70.53
N THR A 16 -45.85 35.98 -70.47
CA THR A 16 -45.05 36.74 -69.50
C THR A 16 -45.56 36.58 -68.08
N ALA A 17 -46.88 36.50 -67.87
CA ALA A 17 -47.45 36.27 -66.55
C ALA A 17 -47.14 34.85 -66.03
N GLU A 18 -47.18 33.83 -66.90
CA GLU A 18 -46.71 32.48 -66.55
C GLU A 18 -45.22 32.45 -66.21
N GLN A 19 -44.37 33.13 -66.99
CA GLN A 19 -42.93 33.23 -66.66
C GLN A 19 -42.67 33.97 -65.34
N GLU A 20 -43.43 35.02 -65.04
CA GLU A 20 -43.31 35.73 -63.75
C GLU A 20 -43.78 34.87 -62.58
N GLN A 21 -44.84 34.08 -62.77
CA GLN A 21 -45.33 33.13 -61.79
C GLN A 21 -44.32 32.00 -61.53
N ASP A 22 -43.77 31.39 -62.59
CA ASP A 22 -42.72 30.36 -62.48
C ASP A 22 -41.47 30.91 -61.79
N ARG A 23 -41.09 32.16 -62.10
CA ARG A 23 -39.95 32.82 -61.47
C ARG A 23 -40.21 33.12 -59.98
N ALA A 24 -41.43 33.50 -59.63
CA ALA A 24 -41.84 33.71 -58.24
C ALA A 24 -41.87 32.40 -57.45
N ASP A 25 -42.36 31.32 -58.05
CA ASP A 25 -42.42 30.02 -57.41
C ASP A 25 -41.03 29.37 -57.29
N PHE A 26 -40.14 29.58 -58.27
CA PHE A 26 -38.72 29.23 -58.16
C PHE A 26 -38.01 29.99 -57.04
N LEU A 27 -38.29 31.29 -56.89
CA LEU A 27 -37.75 32.12 -55.79
C LEU A 27 -38.22 31.63 -54.42
N LYS A 28 -39.50 31.26 -54.28
CA LYS A 28 -40.04 30.67 -53.05
C LYS A 28 -39.38 29.33 -52.74
N LEU A 29 -39.26 28.44 -53.74
CA LEU A 29 -38.62 27.14 -53.56
C LEU A 29 -37.14 27.30 -53.15
N LYS A 30 -36.42 28.23 -53.79
CA LYS A 30 -35.05 28.57 -53.41
C LYS A 30 -34.94 29.06 -51.97
N GLN A 31 -35.81 29.99 -51.55
CA GLN A 31 -35.84 30.47 -50.16
C GLN A 31 -36.15 29.34 -49.18
N GLN A 32 -37.06 28.44 -49.54
CA GLN A 32 -37.44 27.29 -48.70
C GLN A 32 -36.26 26.31 -48.53
N LEU A 33 -35.54 26.01 -49.61
CA LEU A 33 -34.32 25.19 -49.56
C LEU A 33 -33.18 25.87 -48.78
N GLU A 34 -33.00 27.18 -48.91
CA GLU A 34 -32.02 27.95 -48.13
C GLU A 34 -32.36 27.94 -46.63
N MET A 35 -33.65 28.08 -46.27
CA MET A 35 -34.11 27.96 -44.89
C MET A 35 -33.87 26.54 -44.33
N GLU A 36 -34.22 25.49 -45.09
CA GLU A 36 -33.97 24.11 -44.67
C GLU A 36 -32.48 23.80 -44.52
N PHE A 37 -31.63 24.31 -45.41
CA PHE A 37 -30.19 24.15 -45.31
C PHE A 37 -29.63 24.85 -44.06
N ASN A 38 -30.03 26.09 -43.81
CA ASN A 38 -29.60 26.84 -42.63
C ASN A 38 -30.08 26.18 -41.33
N GLN A 39 -31.30 25.63 -41.32
CA GLN A 39 -31.83 24.91 -40.16
C GLN A 39 -31.08 23.59 -39.92
N LYS A 40 -30.74 22.85 -40.98
CA LYS A 40 -29.88 21.65 -40.88
C LYS A 40 -28.48 22.02 -40.38
N ARG A 41 -27.88 23.10 -40.89
CA ARG A 41 -26.57 23.59 -40.44
C ARG A 41 -26.57 23.96 -38.96
N ALA A 42 -27.61 24.67 -38.49
CA ALA A 42 -27.76 25.05 -37.10
C ALA A 42 -27.85 23.81 -36.19
N LYS A 43 -28.69 22.83 -36.54
CA LYS A 43 -28.80 21.56 -35.81
C LYS A 43 -27.48 20.80 -35.77
N PHE A 44 -26.72 20.73 -36.86
CA PHE A 44 -25.40 20.09 -36.86
C PHE A 44 -24.41 20.81 -35.96
N LYS A 45 -24.40 22.15 -35.97
CA LYS A 45 -23.54 22.96 -35.09
C LYS A 45 -23.87 22.72 -33.61
N GLU A 46 -25.15 22.70 -33.26
CA GLU A 46 -25.62 22.42 -31.90
C GLU A 46 -25.23 21.00 -31.44
N LEU A 47 -25.40 20.01 -32.31
CA LEU A 47 -25.06 18.62 -32.01
C LEU A 47 -23.54 18.43 -31.85
N TYR A 48 -22.74 19.15 -32.64
CA TYR A 48 -21.28 19.16 -32.52
C TYR A 48 -20.84 19.78 -31.20
N LEU A 49 -21.36 20.96 -30.84
CA LEU A 49 -21.04 21.63 -29.58
C LEU A 49 -21.46 20.80 -28.36
N SER A 50 -22.64 20.18 -28.41
CA SER A 50 -23.10 19.26 -27.36
C SER A 50 -22.16 18.05 -27.20
N LYS A 51 -21.68 17.49 -28.32
CA LYS A 51 -20.69 16.40 -28.30
C LYS A 51 -19.32 16.85 -27.79
N GLU A 52 -18.88 18.05 -28.15
CA GLU A 52 -17.64 18.64 -27.66
C GLU A 52 -17.69 18.89 -26.15
N GLU A 53 -18.79 19.42 -25.63
CA GLU A 53 -19.00 19.55 -24.18
C GLU A 53 -19.06 18.20 -23.46
N ALA A 54 -19.71 17.20 -24.06
CA ALA A 54 -19.75 15.85 -23.49
C ALA A 54 -18.35 15.21 -23.44
N LEU A 55 -17.53 15.41 -24.47
CA LEU A 55 -16.12 14.98 -24.49
C LEU A 55 -15.29 15.71 -23.44
N LYS A 56 -15.45 17.03 -23.29
CA LYS A 56 -14.78 17.80 -22.23
C LYS A 56 -15.15 17.31 -20.83
N LYS A 57 -16.44 17.00 -20.60
CA LYS A 57 -16.91 16.42 -19.33
C LYS A 57 -16.31 15.04 -19.08
N GLN A 58 -16.25 14.17 -20.10
CA GLN A 58 -15.61 12.87 -19.99
C GLN A 58 -14.10 12.98 -19.71
N ALA A 59 -13.40 13.88 -20.40
CA ALA A 59 -11.97 14.13 -20.17
C ALA A 59 -11.70 14.59 -18.73
N ALA A 60 -12.50 15.51 -18.20
CA ALA A 60 -12.37 15.97 -16.82
C ALA A 60 -12.66 14.86 -15.79
N VAL A 61 -13.63 13.98 -16.06
CA VAL A 61 -13.91 12.81 -15.21
C VAL A 61 -12.74 11.82 -15.25
N LEU A 62 -12.16 11.60 -16.43
CA LEU A 62 -11.03 10.69 -16.62
C LEU A 62 -9.77 11.23 -15.92
N GLU A 63 -9.49 12.53 -16.02
CA GLU A 63 -8.40 13.19 -15.30
C GLU A 63 -8.59 13.09 -13.78
N LYS A 64 -9.81 13.31 -13.29
CA LYS A 64 -10.14 13.15 -11.86
C LYS A 64 -9.93 11.70 -11.40
N ALA A 65 -10.40 10.72 -12.17
CA ALA A 65 -10.22 9.31 -11.87
C ALA A 65 -8.73 8.92 -11.90
N GLN A 66 -7.94 9.49 -12.81
CA GLN A 66 -6.49 9.27 -12.89
C GLN A 66 -5.77 9.87 -11.68
N ALA A 67 -6.18 11.06 -11.22
CA ALA A 67 -5.66 11.67 -10.01
C ALA A 67 -6.01 10.84 -8.76
N GLU A 68 -7.25 10.34 -8.66
CA GLU A 68 -7.67 9.45 -7.58
C GLU A 68 -6.88 8.12 -7.59
N LEU A 69 -6.69 7.50 -8.78
CA LEU A 69 -5.86 6.31 -8.94
C LEU A 69 -4.43 6.55 -8.47
N SER A 70 -3.82 7.69 -8.87
CA SER A 70 -2.46 8.04 -8.46
C SER A 70 -2.34 8.26 -6.95
N SER A 71 -3.37 8.86 -6.33
CA SER A 71 -3.43 9.04 -4.87
C SER A 71 -3.54 7.71 -4.14
N VAL A 72 -4.39 6.80 -4.62
CA VAL A 72 -4.56 5.45 -4.03
C VAL A 72 -3.30 4.61 -4.21
N GLN A 73 -2.64 4.68 -5.38
CA GLN A 73 -1.34 4.03 -5.60
C GLN A 73 -0.29 4.55 -4.61
N LYS A 74 -0.24 5.87 -4.38
CA LYS A 74 0.68 6.45 -3.41
C LYS A 74 0.40 5.99 -1.98
N GLN A 75 -0.87 5.98 -1.57
CA GLN A 75 -1.26 5.46 -0.25
C GLN A 75 -0.94 3.97 -0.09
N LEU A 76 -1.07 3.18 -1.17
CA LEU A 76 -0.69 1.77 -1.15
C LEU A 76 0.83 1.60 -0.96
N GLU A 77 1.65 2.40 -1.63
CA GLU A 77 3.12 2.35 -1.44
C GLU A 77 3.54 2.84 -0.05
N GLU A 78 2.89 3.89 0.49
CA GLU A 78 3.10 4.35 1.86
C GLU A 78 2.72 3.24 2.88
N ALA A 79 1.56 2.61 2.72
CA ALA A 79 1.13 1.51 3.59
C ALA A 79 2.04 0.26 3.48
N LYS A 80 2.56 -0.05 2.29
CA LYS A 80 3.56 -1.12 2.11
C LYS A 80 4.86 -0.78 2.85
N ALA A 81 5.34 0.46 2.75
CA ALA A 81 6.55 0.90 3.46
C ALA A 81 6.36 0.85 4.99
N GLU A 82 5.20 1.26 5.50
CA GLU A 82 4.83 1.14 6.90
C GLU A 82 4.78 -0.34 7.35
N MET A 83 4.18 -1.22 6.55
CA MET A 83 4.15 -2.65 6.83
C MET A 83 5.56 -3.25 6.90
N GLU A 84 6.46 -2.91 5.97
CA GLU A 84 7.85 -3.37 6.02
C GLU A 84 8.60 -2.82 7.25
N THR A 85 8.32 -1.58 7.63
CA THR A 85 8.88 -0.99 8.86
C THR A 85 8.37 -1.73 10.10
N ILE A 86 7.07 -2.02 10.18
CA ILE A 86 6.47 -2.79 11.27
C ILE A 86 7.05 -4.21 11.32
N LYS A 87 7.23 -4.88 10.17
CA LYS A 87 7.88 -6.20 10.09
C LYS A 87 9.32 -6.15 10.62
N ALA A 88 10.09 -5.12 10.25
CA ALA A 88 11.45 -4.94 10.75
C ALA A 88 11.47 -4.75 12.27
N VAL A 89 10.59 -3.88 12.80
CA VAL A 89 10.46 -3.65 14.25
C VAL A 89 10.00 -4.91 14.99
N ALA A 90 9.04 -5.66 14.44
CA ALA A 90 8.59 -6.92 15.01
C ALA A 90 9.71 -7.96 15.05
N THR A 91 10.50 -8.08 13.97
CA THR A 91 11.65 -8.99 13.90
C THR A 91 12.72 -8.64 14.93
N VAL A 92 13.04 -7.35 15.09
CA VAL A 92 14.00 -6.88 16.10
C VAL A 92 13.44 -7.07 17.52
N SER A 93 12.14 -6.87 17.73
CA SER A 93 11.50 -7.12 19.03
C SER A 93 11.51 -8.61 19.39
N GLU A 94 11.29 -9.48 18.41
CA GLU A 94 11.33 -10.92 18.61
C GLU A 94 12.76 -11.42 18.87
N SER A 95 13.76 -10.92 18.14
CA SER A 95 15.16 -11.26 18.38
C SER A 95 15.63 -10.78 19.76
N THR A 96 15.28 -9.56 20.18
CA THR A 96 15.63 -9.05 21.52
C THR A 96 14.95 -9.82 22.64
N LYS A 97 13.67 -10.22 22.47
CA LYS A 97 12.99 -11.11 23.43
C LYS A 97 13.67 -12.48 23.49
N GLN A 98 14.05 -13.05 22.34
CA GLN A 98 14.73 -14.34 22.27
C GLN A 98 16.11 -14.27 22.94
N GLU A 99 16.89 -13.22 22.70
CA GLU A 99 18.17 -12.96 23.36
C GLU A 99 18.00 -12.82 24.88
N ALA A 100 16.99 -12.10 25.36
CA ALA A 100 16.70 -11.98 26.79
C ALA A 100 16.33 -13.34 27.42
N ILE A 101 15.51 -14.13 26.73
CA ILE A 101 15.16 -15.49 27.17
C ILE A 101 16.42 -16.36 27.24
N ASP A 102 17.29 -16.30 26.24
CA ASP A 102 18.49 -17.12 26.19
C ASP A 102 19.53 -16.68 27.23
N GLN A 103 19.63 -15.38 27.53
CA GLN A 103 20.42 -14.87 28.67
C GLN A 103 19.91 -15.42 30.00
N VAL A 104 18.60 -15.40 30.25
CA VAL A 104 18.01 -15.95 31.48
C VAL A 104 18.24 -17.46 31.57
N LYS A 105 18.09 -18.19 30.46
CA LYS A 105 18.41 -19.63 30.42
C LYS A 105 19.88 -19.89 30.72
N GLN A 106 20.78 -19.09 30.15
CA GLN A 106 22.22 -19.22 30.39
C GLN A 106 22.54 -18.96 31.86
N GLN A 107 22.03 -17.88 32.45
CA GLN A 107 22.19 -17.59 33.88
C GLN A 107 21.68 -18.73 34.74
N TRP A 108 20.49 -19.26 34.44
CA TRP A 108 19.95 -20.42 35.17
C TRP A 108 20.85 -21.66 35.05
N GLN A 109 21.39 -21.94 33.86
CA GLN A 109 22.32 -23.05 33.66
C GLN A 109 23.64 -22.84 34.42
N GLU A 110 24.17 -21.62 34.44
CA GLU A 110 25.36 -21.26 35.19
C GLU A 110 25.14 -21.40 36.71
N GLU A 111 24.00 -20.94 37.23
CA GLU A 111 23.61 -21.09 38.63
C GLU A 111 23.45 -22.57 39.02
N VAL A 112 22.79 -23.38 38.18
CA VAL A 112 22.67 -24.83 38.40
C VAL A 112 24.04 -25.50 38.40
N ALA A 113 24.93 -25.15 37.47
CA ALA A 113 26.28 -25.70 37.41
C ALA A 113 27.11 -25.29 38.64
N SER A 114 26.99 -24.03 39.08
CA SER A 114 27.63 -23.50 40.28
C SER A 114 27.15 -24.25 41.53
N LEU A 115 25.84 -24.39 41.72
CA LEU A 115 25.27 -25.14 42.83
C LEU A 115 25.70 -26.62 42.82
N GLN A 116 25.72 -27.25 41.64
CA GLN A 116 26.22 -28.62 41.50
C GLN A 116 27.71 -28.75 41.86
N ALA A 117 28.52 -27.75 41.53
CA ALA A 117 29.94 -27.71 41.89
C ALA A 117 30.12 -27.58 43.41
N ILE A 118 29.41 -26.63 44.04
CA ILE A 118 29.42 -26.43 45.50
C ILE A 118 28.95 -27.70 46.22
N MET A 119 27.89 -28.35 45.76
CA MET A 119 27.39 -29.60 46.34
C MET A 119 28.43 -30.73 46.22
N LYS A 120 29.09 -30.88 45.06
CA LYS A 120 30.18 -31.85 44.89
C LYS A 120 31.36 -31.55 45.80
N ASP A 121 31.72 -30.28 45.97
CA ASP A 121 32.81 -29.85 46.85
C ASP A 121 32.48 -30.18 48.32
N ALA A 122 31.26 -29.88 48.77
CA ALA A 122 30.77 -30.26 50.10
C ALA A 122 30.75 -31.78 50.29
N GLU A 123 30.31 -32.55 49.30
CA GLU A 123 30.34 -34.02 49.35
C GLU A 123 31.79 -34.55 49.47
N ARG A 124 32.74 -33.99 48.71
CA ARG A 124 34.15 -34.35 48.81
C ARG A 124 34.73 -33.99 50.17
N GLU A 125 34.37 -32.83 50.72
CA GLU A 125 34.82 -32.41 52.04
C GLU A 125 34.31 -33.33 53.16
N VAL A 126 33.03 -33.69 53.15
CA VAL A 126 32.45 -34.64 54.10
C VAL A 126 33.12 -36.02 53.99
N LYS A 127 33.37 -36.51 52.76
CA LYS A 127 34.11 -37.76 52.54
C LYS A 127 35.53 -37.70 53.10
N LEU A 128 36.23 -36.59 52.89
CA LEU A 128 37.59 -36.39 53.39
C LEU A 128 37.61 -36.35 54.93
N GLN A 129 36.68 -35.62 55.54
CA GLN A 129 36.54 -35.56 57.00
C GLN A 129 36.24 -36.94 57.60
N PHE A 130 35.39 -37.73 56.95
CA PHE A 130 35.11 -39.10 57.38
C PHE A 130 36.34 -40.02 57.26
N GLN A 131 37.08 -39.93 56.15
CA GLN A 131 38.34 -40.68 55.98
C GLN A 131 39.37 -40.31 57.04
N GLN A 132 39.55 -39.01 57.32
CA GLN A 132 40.45 -38.55 58.37
C GLN A 132 40.06 -39.09 59.76
N LYS A 133 38.77 -39.09 60.10
CA LYS A 133 38.28 -39.69 61.37
C LYS A 133 38.58 -41.19 61.46
N LEU A 134 38.35 -41.93 60.37
CA LEU A 134 38.67 -43.35 60.29
C LEU A 134 40.18 -43.63 60.44
N GLU A 135 41.02 -42.81 59.82
CA GLU A 135 42.48 -42.92 59.97
C GLU A 135 42.93 -42.60 61.39
N GLN A 136 42.33 -41.58 62.03
CA GLN A 136 42.58 -41.26 63.44
C GLN A 136 42.18 -42.41 64.37
N GLU A 137 41.00 -43.00 64.21
CA GLU A 137 40.58 -44.17 64.99
C GLU A 137 41.51 -45.37 64.77
N ARG A 138 41.91 -45.64 63.51
CA ARG A 138 42.88 -46.71 63.21
C ARG A 138 44.23 -46.47 63.88
N ALA A 139 44.72 -45.23 63.87
CA ALA A 139 45.97 -44.86 64.55
C ALA A 139 45.85 -45.03 66.06
N GLN A 140 44.72 -44.64 66.67
CA GLN A 140 44.46 -44.85 68.10
C GLN A 140 44.42 -46.34 68.45
N TRP A 141 43.74 -47.17 67.65
CA TRP A 141 43.71 -48.62 67.84
C TRP A 141 45.07 -49.28 67.63
N ALA A 142 45.89 -48.79 66.70
CA ALA A 142 47.26 -49.25 66.52
C ALA A 142 48.11 -48.91 67.75
N GLN A 143 48.04 -47.67 68.25
CA GLN A 143 48.76 -47.26 69.47
C GLN A 143 48.33 -48.07 70.70
N TYR A 144 47.03 -48.36 70.85
CA TYR A 144 46.53 -49.21 71.93
C TYR A 144 47.04 -50.66 71.82
N ARG A 145 47.04 -51.23 70.60
CA ARG A 145 47.57 -52.57 70.33
C ARG A 145 49.07 -52.65 70.62
N ASP A 146 49.84 -51.69 70.14
CA ASP A 146 51.29 -51.60 70.42
C ASP A 146 51.55 -51.44 71.92
N GLY A 147 50.67 -50.72 72.63
CA GLY A 147 50.67 -50.62 74.10
C GLY A 147 50.49 -51.96 74.79
N MET A 148 49.44 -52.69 74.42
CA MET A 148 49.15 -54.02 74.95
C MET A 148 50.21 -55.05 74.58
N GLU A 149 50.80 -54.97 73.38
CA GLU A 149 51.91 -55.83 72.97
C GLU A 149 53.17 -55.53 73.77
N ARG A 150 53.47 -54.25 74.05
CA ARG A 150 54.56 -53.86 74.96
C ARG A 150 54.32 -54.37 76.38
N GLU A 151 53.11 -54.22 76.91
CA GLU A 151 52.75 -54.76 78.24
C GLU A 151 52.84 -56.29 78.28
N MET A 152 52.36 -56.99 77.25
CA MET A 152 52.53 -58.45 77.15
C MET A 152 54.00 -58.86 77.02
N ALA A 153 54.82 -58.13 76.27
CA ALA A 153 56.25 -58.38 76.14
C ALA A 153 56.96 -58.15 77.49
N GLU A 154 56.55 -57.13 78.24
CA GLU A 154 57.09 -56.84 79.55
C GLU A 154 56.65 -57.84 80.61
N LEU A 155 55.40 -58.31 80.58
CA LEU A 155 54.93 -59.40 81.44
C LEU A 155 55.62 -60.72 81.11
N ARG A 156 55.89 -61.01 79.82
CA ARG A 156 56.71 -62.17 79.40
C ARG A 156 58.15 -62.06 79.89
N ARG A 157 58.76 -60.86 79.81
CA ARG A 157 60.11 -60.58 80.33
C ARG A 157 60.18 -60.76 81.85
N ARG A 158 59.18 -60.27 82.58
CA ARG A 158 59.07 -60.46 84.04
C ARG A 158 58.81 -61.91 84.44
N LEU A 159 58.11 -62.69 83.60
CA LEU A 159 58.00 -64.14 83.78
C LEU A 159 59.30 -64.89 83.48
N SER A 160 60.20 -64.34 82.65
CA SER A 160 61.53 -64.92 82.39
C SER A 160 62.61 -64.48 83.37
N GLU A 161 62.45 -63.33 84.02
CA GLU A 161 63.37 -62.77 85.01
C GLU A 161 62.86 -63.06 86.43
N GLY A 162 62.77 -64.34 86.78
CA GLY A 162 62.53 -64.79 88.14
C GLY A 162 63.74 -65.50 88.69
N GLN A 163 64.79 -64.77 89.11
CA GLN A 163 65.76 -65.22 90.13
C GLN A 163 66.79 -64.14 90.50
N GLU A 164 66.91 -63.91 91.82
CA GLU A 164 68.05 -63.34 92.59
C GLU A 164 68.32 -61.82 92.43
N GLU A 165 68.60 -61.00 93.44
CA GLU A 165 68.85 -61.15 94.88
C GLU A 165 68.67 -59.75 95.53
N GLU A 166 68.20 -59.69 96.77
CA GLU A 166 68.12 -58.47 97.58
C GLU A 166 69.50 -58.10 98.15
N ASN A 167 69.91 -56.84 98.04
CA ASN A 167 70.98 -56.26 98.87
C ASN A 167 70.87 -54.73 98.91
N LEU A 168 71.10 -54.10 100.08
CA LEU A 168 70.81 -52.68 100.37
C LEU A 168 71.60 -51.63 99.54
N GLU A 169 72.55 -52.04 98.69
CA GLU A 169 73.10 -51.15 97.65
C GLU A 169 72.07 -50.87 96.53
N ASN A 170 71.09 -51.77 96.37
CA ASN A 170 69.98 -51.64 95.45
C ASN A 170 68.96 -50.60 95.89
N GLU A 171 68.81 -50.20 97.15
CA GLU A 171 67.82 -49.18 97.51
C GLU A 171 68.28 -47.76 97.16
N MET A 172 69.58 -47.46 97.31
CA MET A 172 70.16 -46.19 96.84
C MET A 172 70.30 -46.15 95.31
N LYS A 173 70.72 -47.25 94.68
CA LYS A 173 70.71 -47.34 93.21
C LYS A 173 69.29 -47.32 92.66
N LYS A 174 68.31 -47.96 93.28
CA LYS A 174 66.91 -47.93 92.86
C LYS A 174 66.30 -46.55 93.04
N ALA A 175 66.60 -45.81 94.11
CA ALA A 175 66.15 -44.42 94.22
C ALA A 175 66.80 -43.49 93.16
N GLN A 176 68.07 -43.74 92.81
CA GLN A 176 68.79 -42.96 91.79
C GLN A 176 68.36 -43.35 90.36
N GLU A 177 68.21 -44.64 90.08
CA GLU A 177 67.67 -45.20 88.84
C GLU A 177 66.18 -44.89 88.67
N ASP A 178 65.38 -44.83 89.74
CA ASP A 178 63.97 -44.42 89.69
C ASP A 178 63.88 -42.92 89.43
N ALA A 179 64.76 -42.08 90.00
CA ALA A 179 64.83 -40.65 89.66
C ALA A 179 65.37 -40.39 88.24
N GLU A 180 66.22 -41.26 87.71
CA GLU A 180 66.78 -41.17 86.35
C GLU A 180 65.80 -41.74 85.31
N LYS A 181 65.05 -42.80 85.62
CA LYS A 181 63.91 -43.30 84.84
C LYS A 181 62.76 -42.31 84.83
N LEU A 182 62.43 -41.69 85.97
CA LEU A 182 61.46 -40.61 86.02
C LEU A 182 61.94 -39.43 85.17
N ARG A 183 63.21 -39.03 85.25
CA ARG A 183 63.74 -38.00 84.33
C ARG A 183 63.72 -38.43 82.86
N SER A 184 63.99 -39.69 82.53
CA SER A 184 63.96 -40.17 81.13
C SER A 184 62.54 -40.26 80.57
N VAL A 185 61.50 -40.27 81.40
CA VAL A 185 60.09 -40.23 80.98
C VAL A 185 59.55 -38.80 81.04
N VAL A 186 59.84 -38.09 82.12
CA VAL A 186 59.34 -36.73 82.37
C VAL A 186 59.98 -35.71 81.43
N MET A 187 61.29 -35.77 81.14
CA MET A 187 61.91 -34.79 80.23
C MET A 187 61.38 -34.88 78.79
N PRO A 188 61.21 -36.08 78.18
CA PRO A 188 60.52 -36.20 76.90
C PRO A 188 59.07 -35.72 76.98
N MET A 189 58.32 -36.08 78.02
CA MET A 189 56.94 -35.62 78.19
C MET A 189 56.86 -34.09 78.37
N GLU A 190 57.77 -33.47 79.10
CA GLU A 190 57.84 -32.01 79.26
C GLU A 190 58.22 -31.33 77.94
N SER A 191 59.16 -31.92 77.18
CA SER A 191 59.53 -31.43 75.85
C SER A 191 58.38 -31.58 74.84
N GLU A 192 57.61 -32.66 74.93
CA GLU A 192 56.46 -32.93 74.07
C GLU A 192 55.27 -32.05 74.46
N ILE A 193 55.02 -31.84 75.75
CA ILE A 193 54.03 -30.86 76.24
C ILE A 193 54.41 -29.45 75.78
N ALA A 194 55.68 -29.06 75.83
CA ALA A 194 56.14 -27.78 75.32
C ALA A 194 55.95 -27.67 73.80
N ALA A 195 56.27 -28.73 73.04
CA ALA A 195 56.06 -28.78 71.60
C ALA A 195 54.57 -28.75 71.22
N LEU A 196 53.71 -29.45 71.97
CA LEU A 196 52.27 -29.46 71.78
C LEU A 196 51.65 -28.10 72.12
N LYS A 197 52.10 -27.44 73.20
CA LYS A 197 51.69 -26.07 73.52
C LYS A 197 52.10 -25.07 72.44
N ALA A 198 53.31 -25.20 71.89
CA ALA A 198 53.76 -24.35 70.78
C ALA A 198 52.96 -24.60 69.49
N LYS A 199 52.64 -25.87 69.17
CA LYS A 199 51.78 -26.22 68.03
C LYS A 199 50.35 -25.74 68.23
N LEU A 200 49.81 -25.83 69.44
CA LEU A 200 48.48 -25.33 69.78
C LEU A 200 48.41 -23.82 69.61
N SER A 201 49.37 -23.07 70.18
CA SER A 201 49.48 -21.62 69.99
C SER A 201 49.59 -21.25 68.52
N SER A 202 50.43 -21.95 67.75
CA SER A 202 50.58 -21.69 66.31
C SER A 202 49.30 -22.00 65.53
N SER A 203 48.55 -23.03 65.93
CA SER A 203 47.25 -23.35 65.33
C SER A 203 46.18 -22.32 65.69
N GLU A 204 46.16 -21.85 66.95
CA GLU A 204 45.27 -20.79 67.42
C GLU A 204 45.52 -19.46 66.70
N ASP A 205 46.79 -19.09 66.49
CA ASP A 205 47.16 -17.88 65.73
C ASP A 205 46.74 -18.01 64.26
N ARG A 206 46.92 -19.20 63.66
CA ARG A 206 46.50 -19.45 62.27
C ARG A 206 44.98 -19.43 62.10
N VAL A 207 44.22 -19.88 63.09
CA VAL A 207 42.76 -19.75 63.11
C VAL A 207 42.35 -18.28 63.18
N LYS A 208 42.95 -17.50 64.08
CA LYS A 208 42.68 -16.04 64.18
C LYS A 208 43.01 -15.30 62.89
N GLU A 209 44.10 -15.65 62.22
CA GLU A 209 44.45 -15.05 60.92
C GLU A 209 43.43 -15.39 59.83
N LEU A 210 42.96 -16.65 59.77
CA LEU A 210 41.93 -17.07 58.83
C LEU A 210 40.58 -16.41 59.12
N GLU A 211 40.21 -16.27 60.39
CA GLU A 211 39.02 -15.53 60.82
C GLU A 211 39.11 -14.05 60.43
N ALA A 212 40.26 -13.41 60.68
CA ALA A 212 40.49 -12.02 60.29
C ALA A 212 40.47 -11.82 58.77
N ALA A 213 41.04 -12.76 58.00
CA ALA A 213 40.99 -12.74 56.54
C ALA A 213 39.55 -12.88 56.03
N LYS A 214 38.79 -13.82 56.59
CA LYS A 214 37.38 -14.04 56.23
C LYS A 214 36.50 -12.84 56.57
N VAL A 215 36.74 -12.19 57.71
CA VAL A 215 36.03 -10.94 58.09
C VAL A 215 36.36 -9.79 57.12
N LYS A 216 37.60 -9.68 56.63
CA LYS A 216 37.96 -8.68 55.62
C LYS A 216 37.31 -8.97 54.27
N GLU A 217 37.28 -10.22 53.84
CA GLU A 217 36.63 -10.64 52.61
C GLU A 217 35.12 -10.37 52.65
N LEU A 218 34.44 -10.76 53.74
CA LEU A 218 33.02 -10.47 53.93
C LEU A 218 32.72 -8.97 53.95
N ASN A 219 33.59 -8.15 54.57
CA ASN A 219 33.45 -6.69 54.51
C ASN A 219 33.62 -6.14 53.08
N HIS A 220 34.55 -6.68 52.29
CA HIS A 220 34.72 -6.24 50.91
C HIS A 220 33.48 -6.55 50.05
N VAL A 221 32.93 -7.76 50.19
CA VAL A 221 31.69 -8.15 49.52
C VAL A 221 30.53 -7.27 49.98
N LEU A 222 30.41 -7.00 51.27
CA LEU A 222 29.38 -6.11 51.80
C LEU A 222 29.46 -4.69 51.23
N GLU A 223 30.66 -4.13 51.09
CA GLU A 223 30.84 -2.80 50.48
C GLU A 223 30.54 -2.80 48.97
N ALA A 224 30.88 -3.88 48.26
CA ALA A 224 30.51 -4.04 46.85
C ALA A 224 28.98 -4.10 46.69
N GLU A 225 28.30 -4.90 47.51
CA GLU A 225 26.83 -5.00 47.53
C GLU A 225 26.16 -3.67 47.87
N LYS A 226 26.70 -2.91 48.83
CA LYS A 226 26.22 -1.55 49.13
C LYS A 226 26.33 -0.62 47.92
N SER A 227 27.45 -0.68 47.20
CA SER A 227 27.64 0.11 45.97
C SER A 227 26.66 -0.29 44.87
N CYS A 228 26.47 -1.59 44.64
CA CYS A 228 25.50 -2.08 43.67
C CYS A 228 24.07 -1.68 44.04
N ARG A 229 23.73 -1.71 45.33
CA ARG A 229 22.44 -1.21 45.81
C ARG A 229 22.26 0.27 45.52
N THR A 230 23.27 1.10 45.77
CA THR A 230 23.17 2.55 45.46
C THR A 230 23.03 2.81 43.97
N ASP A 231 23.70 2.02 43.12
CA ASP A 231 23.54 2.13 41.67
C ASP A 231 22.12 1.73 41.24
N LEU A 232 21.56 0.65 41.80
CA LEU A 232 20.18 0.25 41.56
C LEU A 232 19.17 1.30 42.03
N GLU A 233 19.37 1.89 43.21
CA GLU A 233 18.54 3.00 43.71
C GLU A 233 18.57 4.19 42.74
N MET A 234 19.73 4.52 42.18
CA MET A 234 19.87 5.55 41.16
C MET A 234 19.16 5.19 39.86
N TYR A 235 19.29 3.95 39.36
CA TYR A 235 18.56 3.49 38.19
C TYR A 235 17.05 3.56 38.39
N VAL A 236 16.56 3.12 39.55
CA VAL A 236 15.13 3.23 39.91
C VAL A 236 14.69 4.69 39.96
N ALA A 237 15.50 5.61 40.49
CA ALA A 237 15.19 7.03 40.50
C ALA A 237 15.12 7.63 39.08
N VAL A 238 16.04 7.26 38.20
CA VAL A 238 16.05 7.67 36.79
C VAL A 238 14.82 7.13 36.06
N LEU A 239 14.51 5.83 36.23
CA LEU A 239 13.33 5.21 35.62
C LEU A 239 12.03 5.85 36.13
N ASN A 240 11.93 6.18 37.42
CA ASN A 240 10.79 6.89 37.96
C ASN A 240 10.66 8.31 37.38
N THR A 241 11.78 9.00 37.17
CA THR A 241 11.79 10.33 36.53
C THR A 241 11.36 10.22 35.06
N GLN A 242 11.88 9.25 34.32
CA GLN A 242 11.47 8.97 32.93
C GLN A 242 9.99 8.62 32.84
N LYS A 243 9.47 7.81 33.77
CA LYS A 243 8.04 7.49 33.86
C LYS A 243 7.21 8.75 34.07
N SER A 244 7.61 9.66 34.95
CA SER A 244 6.91 10.93 35.18
C SER A 244 6.87 11.79 33.92
N VAL A 245 8.00 11.96 33.23
CA VAL A 245 8.08 12.74 31.99
C VAL A 245 7.18 12.15 30.90
N LEU A 246 7.22 10.82 30.71
CA LEU A 246 6.35 10.15 29.74
C LEU A 246 4.86 10.28 30.10
N GLN A 247 4.52 10.26 31.39
CA GLN A 247 3.16 10.50 31.85
C GLN A 247 2.70 11.95 31.56
N GLU A 248 3.56 12.93 31.82
CA GLU A 248 3.29 14.35 31.52
C GLU A 248 3.12 14.58 30.02
N ASP A 249 3.97 14.00 29.18
CA ASP A 249 3.87 14.09 27.72
C ASP A 249 2.58 13.42 27.21
N ALA A 250 2.21 12.26 27.77
CA ALA A 250 0.96 11.59 27.44
C ALA A 250 -0.27 12.40 27.88
N GLU A 251 -0.22 13.10 29.02
CA GLU A 251 -1.27 14.02 29.46
C GLU A 251 -1.36 15.26 28.56
N LYS A 252 -0.22 15.79 28.13
CA LYS A 252 -0.16 16.93 27.22
C LYS A 252 -0.75 16.58 25.86
N LEU A 253 -0.35 15.45 25.27
CA LEU A 253 -0.92 14.96 24.01
C LEU A 253 -2.42 14.69 24.14
N ARG A 254 -2.88 14.16 25.29
CA ARG A 254 -4.32 14.03 25.55
C ARG A 254 -5.02 15.39 25.54
N LYS A 255 -4.48 16.42 26.19
CA LYS A 255 -5.07 17.77 26.19
C LYS A 255 -5.12 18.37 24.79
N GLU A 256 -4.03 18.27 24.03
CA GLU A 256 -3.96 18.74 22.64
C GLU A 256 -5.00 18.03 21.76
N LEU A 257 -5.17 16.71 21.91
CA LEU A 257 -6.20 15.96 21.19
C LEU A 257 -7.62 16.44 21.55
N HIS A 258 -7.90 16.67 22.84
CA HIS A 258 -9.20 17.21 23.27
C HIS A 258 -9.46 18.60 22.69
N GLU A 259 -8.44 19.46 22.61
CA GLU A 259 -8.56 20.78 22.00
C GLU A 259 -8.85 20.72 20.50
N VAL A 260 -8.16 19.84 19.76
CA VAL A 260 -8.42 19.61 18.33
C VAL A 260 -9.83 19.08 18.09
N VAL A 261 -10.28 18.10 18.90
CA VAL A 261 -11.65 17.57 18.83
C VAL A 261 -12.67 18.68 19.10
N HIS A 262 -12.44 19.51 20.11
CA HIS A 262 -13.31 20.65 20.41
C HIS A 262 -13.37 21.66 19.26
N LEU A 263 -12.24 21.99 18.63
CA LEU A 263 -12.19 22.88 17.47
C LEU A 263 -12.93 22.29 16.26
N LEU A 264 -12.78 21.00 15.99
CA LEU A 264 -13.53 20.30 14.93
C LEU A 264 -15.04 20.32 15.18
N GLU A 265 -15.48 20.11 16.43
CA GLU A 265 -16.90 20.17 16.79
C GLU A 265 -17.44 21.59 16.60
N LEU A 266 -16.64 22.61 16.94
CA LEU A 266 -16.98 24.02 16.73
C LEU A 266 -17.10 24.37 15.23
N GLU A 267 -16.14 23.96 14.41
CA GLU A 267 -16.20 24.15 12.95
C GLU A 267 -17.41 23.44 12.34
N ARG A 268 -17.72 22.21 12.79
CA ARG A 268 -18.90 21.47 12.37
C ARG A 268 -20.19 22.20 12.75
N GLN A 269 -20.27 22.78 13.95
CA GLN A 269 -21.41 23.60 14.36
C GLN A 269 -21.55 24.85 13.47
N GLN A 270 -20.46 25.57 13.22
CA GLN A 270 -20.46 26.75 12.34
C GLN A 270 -20.86 26.40 10.90
N HIS A 271 -20.36 25.29 10.36
CA HIS A 271 -20.74 24.80 9.04
C HIS A 271 -22.25 24.48 8.97
N ASN A 272 -22.80 23.83 10.00
CA ASN A 272 -24.24 23.56 10.08
C ASN A 272 -25.07 24.84 10.18
N GLN A 273 -24.63 25.82 10.96
CA GLN A 273 -25.28 27.14 11.03
C GLN A 273 -25.28 27.85 9.67
N LEU A 274 -24.16 27.81 8.96
CA LEU A 274 -24.05 28.40 7.62
C LEU A 274 -24.96 27.68 6.63
N LYS A 275 -24.98 26.34 6.66
CA LYS A 275 -25.88 25.50 5.85
C LYS A 275 -27.36 25.86 6.07
N HIS A 276 -27.78 26.01 7.33
CA HIS A 276 -29.15 26.43 7.65
C HIS A 276 -29.45 27.85 7.18
N THR A 277 -28.49 28.77 7.31
CA THR A 277 -28.66 30.15 6.84
C THR A 277 -28.80 30.20 5.32
N TRP A 278 -27.97 29.43 4.61
CA TRP A 278 -28.04 29.31 3.15
C TRP A 278 -29.36 28.67 2.70
N GLN A 279 -29.82 27.61 3.38
CA GLN A 279 -31.13 27.02 3.11
C GLN A 279 -32.26 28.02 3.27
N ARG A 280 -32.30 28.79 4.36
CA ARG A 280 -33.32 29.83 4.54
C ARG A 280 -33.25 30.91 3.46
N ALA A 281 -32.06 31.34 3.06
CA ALA A 281 -31.89 32.32 1.99
C ALA A 281 -32.38 31.77 0.64
N ASN A 282 -32.08 30.50 0.35
CA ASN A 282 -32.57 29.83 -0.85
C ASN A 282 -34.10 29.67 -0.84
N ASP A 283 -34.68 29.27 0.29
CA ASP A 283 -36.13 29.15 0.45
C ASP A 283 -36.82 30.51 0.26
N GLN A 284 -36.25 31.58 0.83
CA GLN A 284 -36.72 32.96 0.65
C GLN A 284 -36.63 33.40 -0.82
N PHE A 285 -35.55 33.06 -1.53
CA PHE A 285 -35.42 33.35 -2.95
C PHE A 285 -36.47 32.59 -3.79
N LEU A 286 -36.68 31.31 -3.51
CA LEU A 286 -37.71 30.52 -4.20
C LEU A 286 -39.12 31.00 -3.88
N GLU A 287 -39.36 31.49 -2.66
CA GLU A 287 -40.63 32.08 -2.26
C GLU A 287 -40.88 33.43 -2.93
N SER A 288 -39.87 34.31 -3.01
CA SER A 288 -39.97 35.57 -3.71
C SER A 288 -40.20 35.38 -5.21
N GLN A 289 -39.53 34.41 -5.84
CA GLN A 289 -39.77 34.04 -7.24
C GLN A 289 -41.19 33.50 -7.44
N ARG A 290 -41.69 32.64 -6.54
CA ARG A 290 -43.08 32.16 -6.58
C ARG A 290 -44.10 33.29 -6.42
N LEU A 291 -43.81 34.27 -5.56
CA LEU A 291 -44.66 35.46 -5.39
C LEU A 291 -44.67 36.30 -6.67
N LEU A 292 -43.50 36.57 -7.25
CA LEU A 292 -43.36 37.30 -8.52
C LEU A 292 -44.13 36.63 -9.66
N MET A 293 -44.07 35.30 -9.77
CA MET A 293 -44.87 34.57 -10.77
C MET A 293 -46.38 34.72 -10.54
N ARG A 294 -46.85 34.70 -9.29
CA ARG A 294 -48.27 34.93 -8.98
C ARG A 294 -48.70 36.37 -9.30
N ASP A 295 -47.84 37.35 -9.03
CA ASP A 295 -48.11 38.75 -9.35
C ASP A 295 -48.12 38.97 -10.88
N MET A 296 -47.20 38.33 -11.61
CA MET A 296 -47.21 38.34 -13.08
C MET A 296 -48.50 37.73 -13.63
N GLN A 297 -48.94 36.57 -13.13
CA GLN A 297 -50.21 35.96 -13.51
C GLN A 297 -51.42 36.85 -13.17
N ARG A 298 -51.37 37.56 -12.03
CA ARG A 298 -52.43 38.50 -11.66
C ARG A 298 -52.47 39.67 -12.63
N ILE A 299 -51.34 40.24 -13.02
CA ILE A 299 -51.26 41.30 -14.03
C ILE A 299 -51.77 40.78 -15.37
N GLU A 300 -51.35 39.58 -15.79
CA GLU A 300 -51.85 38.92 -17.01
C GLU A 300 -53.37 38.78 -16.99
N SER A 301 -53.99 38.48 -15.84
CA SER A 301 -55.46 38.34 -15.74
C SER A 301 -56.26 39.64 -15.91
N VAL A 302 -55.63 40.81 -15.75
CA VAL A 302 -56.27 42.14 -15.86
C VAL A 302 -56.03 42.78 -17.23
N LEU A 303 -55.09 42.24 -18.02
CA LEU A 303 -54.81 42.71 -19.38
C LEU A 303 -55.93 42.28 -20.34
N SER A 304 -56.26 43.15 -21.30
CA SER A 304 -57.21 42.82 -22.36
C SER A 304 -56.61 41.79 -23.34
N SER A 305 -57.47 41.06 -24.07
CA SER A 305 -57.04 40.00 -24.99
C SER A 305 -56.05 40.49 -26.07
N GLU A 306 -56.17 41.75 -26.49
CA GLU A 306 -55.24 42.37 -27.46
C GLU A 306 -53.88 42.71 -26.79
N GLN A 307 -53.88 43.09 -25.51
CA GLN A 307 -52.66 43.36 -24.76
C GLN A 307 -51.89 42.07 -24.42
N LEU A 308 -52.57 40.96 -24.11
CA LEU A 308 -51.89 39.66 -23.97
C LEU A 308 -51.22 39.25 -25.29
N ARG A 309 -51.90 39.41 -26.43
CA ARG A 309 -51.34 39.06 -27.75
C ARG A 309 -50.07 39.87 -28.05
N GLN A 310 -50.04 41.15 -27.68
CA GLN A 310 -48.84 41.99 -27.81
C GLN A 310 -47.72 41.58 -26.84
N VAL A 311 -48.03 41.19 -25.60
CA VAL A 311 -47.05 40.68 -24.63
C VAL A 311 -46.47 39.33 -25.07
N GLU A 312 -47.28 38.44 -25.63
CA GLU A 312 -46.83 37.15 -26.19
C GLU A 312 -45.96 37.36 -27.45
N GLU A 313 -46.32 38.30 -28.32
CA GLU A 313 -45.50 38.71 -29.45
C GLU A 313 -44.19 39.39 -29.01
N MET A 314 -44.20 40.17 -27.93
CA MET A 314 -43.00 40.75 -27.31
C MET A 314 -42.12 39.68 -26.67
N LYS A 315 -42.68 38.75 -25.89
CA LYS A 315 -41.95 37.58 -25.36
C LYS A 315 -41.34 36.74 -26.48
N LYS A 316 -42.05 36.54 -27.60
CA LYS A 316 -41.49 35.87 -28.78
C LYS A 316 -40.39 36.69 -29.46
N ARG A 317 -40.52 38.02 -29.54
CA ARG A 317 -39.45 38.89 -30.05
C ARG A 317 -38.23 38.87 -29.14
N ASP A 318 -38.40 38.93 -27.83
CA ASP A 318 -37.31 38.87 -26.84
C ASP A 318 -36.64 37.50 -26.81
N GLN A 319 -37.40 36.42 -26.98
CA GLN A 319 -36.86 35.06 -27.09
C GLN A 319 -36.07 34.87 -28.39
N VAL A 320 -36.53 35.48 -29.49
CA VAL A 320 -35.77 35.54 -30.74
C VAL A 320 -34.53 36.45 -30.61
N LEU A 321 -34.61 37.56 -29.88
CA LEU A 321 -33.47 38.45 -29.62
C LEU A 321 -32.41 37.80 -28.72
N LEU A 322 -32.79 36.99 -27.73
CA LEU A 322 -31.85 36.21 -26.91
C LEU A 322 -31.19 35.07 -27.71
N GLU A 323 -31.87 34.53 -28.71
CA GLU A 323 -31.31 33.57 -29.65
C GLU A 323 -30.45 34.24 -30.75
N ASP A 324 -30.68 35.51 -31.07
CA ASP A 324 -29.95 36.29 -32.10
C ASP A 324 -28.70 36.98 -31.52
N ASP A 325 -28.78 37.54 -30.31
CA ASP A 325 -27.67 38.26 -29.63
C ASP A 325 -26.57 37.31 -29.11
N GLY A 326 -26.84 36.00 -29.08
CA GLY A 326 -25.84 34.97 -28.81
C GLY A 326 -24.84 34.74 -29.96
N THR A 327 -24.99 35.44 -31.10
CA THR A 327 -24.21 35.14 -32.32
C THR A 327 -23.23 36.21 -32.76
N GLU A 328 -23.23 37.43 -32.20
CA GLU A 328 -22.29 38.51 -32.63
C GLU A 328 -21.48 39.21 -31.53
N HIS A 329 -21.60 38.85 -30.24
CA HIS A 329 -20.85 39.53 -29.16
C HIS A 329 -20.09 38.60 -28.19
N THR A 330 -19.35 37.61 -28.71
CA THR A 330 -18.38 36.83 -27.92
C THR A 330 -16.92 37.03 -28.36
N GLU A 331 -16.54 38.23 -28.79
CA GLU A 331 -15.12 38.57 -29.07
C GLU A 331 -14.65 39.91 -28.44
N ALA A 332 -15.42 40.54 -27.54
CA ALA A 332 -15.03 41.88 -27.02
C ALA A 332 -15.25 42.16 -25.52
N VAL A 333 -15.50 41.14 -24.66
CA VAL A 333 -15.86 41.40 -23.24
C VAL A 333 -14.92 40.74 -22.21
N GLU A 334 -13.70 40.36 -22.60
CA GLU A 334 -12.68 39.92 -21.61
C GLU A 334 -11.80 41.04 -21.05
N ASP A 335 -11.97 42.30 -21.47
CA ASP A 335 -11.05 43.41 -21.11
C ASP A 335 -11.68 44.59 -20.33
N SER A 336 -12.85 44.42 -19.68
CA SER A 336 -13.48 45.51 -18.90
C SER A 336 -14.26 45.08 -17.65
N LEU A 337 -13.71 44.15 -16.87
CA LEU A 337 -14.21 43.88 -15.51
C LEU A 337 -13.12 44.07 -14.45
N LEU A 338 -12.44 45.22 -14.53
CA LEU A 338 -11.69 45.78 -13.40
C LEU A 338 -12.17 47.20 -13.15
N GLY A 339 -12.92 47.34 -12.05
CA GLY A 339 -13.31 48.62 -11.48
C GLY A 339 -14.78 48.94 -11.71
N LEU A 340 -15.56 48.91 -10.63
CA LEU A 340 -16.23 50.10 -10.11
C LEU A 340 -16.92 49.76 -8.79
N SER A 341 -16.41 50.37 -7.73
CA SER A 341 -17.08 50.56 -6.44
C SER A 341 -18.42 51.25 -6.63
N ILE A 342 -19.45 50.80 -5.91
CA ILE A 342 -20.65 51.60 -5.66
C ILE A 342 -20.89 51.59 -4.15
N GLU A 343 -20.59 52.75 -3.55
CA GLU A 343 -21.04 53.17 -2.23
C GLU A 343 -22.53 53.56 -2.27
N GLU A 344 -23.19 53.35 -1.12
CA GLU A 344 -24.29 54.14 -0.55
C GLU A 344 -25.67 54.16 -1.27
N SER A 345 -26.85 54.20 -0.64
CA SER A 345 -27.30 54.48 0.73
C SER A 345 -28.80 54.10 0.83
N ILE A 346 -29.33 53.81 2.03
CA ILE A 346 -30.54 54.46 2.65
C ILE A 346 -31.03 53.66 3.89
N HIS A 347 -30.70 54.23 5.05
CA HIS A 347 -31.44 54.43 6.31
C HIS A 347 -32.58 53.50 6.80
N SER A 348 -32.46 53.05 8.07
CA SER A 348 -33.40 53.32 9.19
C SER A 348 -32.92 52.62 10.48
N SER A 349 -32.18 53.32 11.36
CA SER A 349 -32.67 53.91 12.63
C SER A 349 -33.07 52.93 13.74
N LEU A 350 -32.27 52.87 14.81
CA LEU A 350 -32.67 53.20 16.20
C LEU A 350 -31.50 52.96 17.18
N HIS A 351 -31.00 54.05 17.80
CA HIS A 351 -30.62 54.22 19.23
C HIS A 351 -29.58 53.25 19.87
N SER A 352 -28.61 53.62 20.71
CA SER A 352 -28.46 54.77 21.63
C SER A 352 -27.17 54.61 22.47
N LEU A 353 -26.48 55.75 22.69
CA LEU A 353 -25.58 56.14 23.81
C LEU A 353 -24.10 55.71 23.86
N ASP A 354 -23.26 56.71 23.54
CA ASP A 354 -22.05 57.25 24.19
C ASP A 354 -21.50 56.62 25.49
N ALA A 355 -20.17 56.44 25.50
CA ALA A 355 -19.29 56.96 26.56
C ALA A 355 -17.81 56.99 26.09
N ASP A 356 -17.26 58.20 25.98
CA ASP A 356 -15.84 58.50 25.76
C ASP A 356 -14.95 58.12 26.96
N THR A 357 -13.75 57.57 26.73
CA THR A 357 -12.52 58.00 27.45
C THR A 357 -11.25 57.65 26.64
N PRO A 358 -10.26 58.55 26.52
CA PRO A 358 -9.08 58.39 25.64
C PRO A 358 -7.81 57.93 26.38
N GLY A 359 -6.92 57.17 25.72
CA GLY A 359 -5.55 56.93 26.22
C GLY A 359 -4.78 55.73 25.62
N ARG A 360 -4.22 55.93 24.41
CA ARG A 360 -2.91 55.50 23.83
C ARG A 360 -2.02 54.45 24.59
N PRO A 361 -1.03 53.81 23.92
CA PRO A 361 -1.04 52.90 22.77
C PRO A 361 -0.40 51.52 23.11
N ASP A 362 -0.30 50.65 22.10
CA ASP A 362 0.64 49.52 21.94
C ASP A 362 0.05 48.13 22.21
N GLY A 363 0.09 47.29 21.17
CA GLY A 363 -0.50 45.95 21.15
C GLY A 363 -1.00 45.58 19.76
N SER A 364 -0.06 45.18 18.90
CA SER A 364 -0.29 44.62 17.57
C SER A 364 -1.20 43.39 17.61
N ASP A 365 -2.28 43.44 16.85
CA ASP A 365 -3.20 42.36 16.52
C ASP A 365 -2.64 41.50 15.37
N PRO A 366 -2.53 40.16 15.48
CA PRO A 366 -2.23 39.29 14.35
C PRO A 366 -3.40 38.34 14.06
N TYR A 367 -4.40 38.80 13.33
CA TYR A 367 -5.30 37.92 12.56
C TYR A 367 -5.36 38.37 11.11
N LYS A 368 -4.44 37.82 10.33
CA LYS A 368 -4.52 37.58 8.88
C LYS A 368 -3.19 36.95 8.45
N ASP A 369 -3.16 35.63 8.29
CA ASP A 369 -3.08 35.07 6.94
C ASP A 369 -3.29 33.55 6.97
N GLY A 370 -4.18 33.09 6.10
CA GLY A 370 -4.44 31.68 5.91
C GLY A 370 -3.46 31.07 4.93
N LEU A 371 -3.03 29.84 5.26
CA LEU A 371 -2.92 28.73 4.33
C LEU A 371 -1.99 28.91 3.12
N ARG A 372 -0.70 28.66 3.35
CA ARG A 372 0.10 27.86 2.41
C ARG A 372 0.82 26.75 3.15
N ARG A 373 0.42 25.52 2.84
CA ARG A 373 1.12 24.27 3.15
C ARG A 373 2.42 24.26 2.36
N VAL A 374 3.55 24.32 3.05
CA VAL A 374 4.86 23.92 2.52
C VAL A 374 5.54 23.02 3.54
N GLN A 375 6.00 21.88 3.03
CA GLN A 375 6.81 20.86 3.67
C GLN A 375 8.13 21.44 4.19
N SER A 376 8.53 21.02 5.38
CA SER A 376 9.92 20.79 5.83
C SER A 376 9.78 19.98 7.13
N THR A 377 10.14 18.69 7.18
CA THR A 377 11.51 18.23 7.48
C THR A 377 12.21 19.14 8.48
N ASP A 378 12.39 18.67 9.71
CA ASP A 378 13.68 18.81 10.40
C ASP A 378 13.74 17.89 11.61
N SER A 379 14.59 16.88 11.46
CA SER A 379 15.40 16.35 12.53
C SER A 379 16.46 17.38 12.92
N LEU A 380 16.60 17.69 14.21
CA LEU A 380 17.79 18.24 14.85
C LEU A 380 17.95 17.43 16.16
N GLY A 381 19.02 16.68 16.43
CA GLY A 381 20.45 17.04 16.45
C GLY A 381 20.82 17.45 17.89
N SER A 382 21.95 17.14 18.54
CA SER A 382 23.21 16.47 18.20
C SER A 382 24.05 16.37 19.48
N SER A 383 24.93 15.37 19.60
CA SER A 383 26.21 15.39 20.34
C SER A 383 26.96 14.10 19.97
N GLY A 384 28.19 14.06 19.45
CA GLY A 384 29.16 15.06 19.02
C GLY A 384 30.39 14.35 18.47
N GLY A 385 31.25 15.09 17.75
CA GLY A 385 32.65 14.73 17.50
C GLY A 385 32.98 14.26 16.08
N ALA A 386 33.53 15.16 15.25
CA ALA A 386 34.84 14.96 14.61
C ALA A 386 35.22 16.17 13.72
N LEU A 387 36.53 16.32 13.59
CA LEU A 387 37.30 17.39 12.98
C LEU A 387 37.08 17.55 11.45
N GLN A 388 37.09 18.82 11.01
CA GLN A 388 37.63 19.42 9.75
C GLN A 388 38.44 18.55 8.74
N PRO A 389 38.76 19.05 7.50
CA PRO A 389 38.15 20.11 6.66
C PRO A 389 38.21 19.90 5.10
N HIS A 390 37.61 20.87 4.38
CA HIS A 390 37.96 21.42 3.04
C HIS A 390 37.50 20.74 1.72
N GLY A 391 36.81 21.55 0.88
CA GLY A 391 37.20 21.69 -0.55
C GLY A 391 36.11 21.80 -1.64
N LEU A 392 35.72 23.05 -1.97
CA LEU A 392 35.55 23.62 -3.33
C LEU A 392 34.54 23.04 -4.36
N GLY A 393 33.49 23.84 -4.65
CA GLY A 393 33.35 24.56 -5.95
C GLY A 393 32.61 23.92 -7.14
N GLY A 394 31.69 24.69 -7.77
CA GLY A 394 31.53 24.68 -9.24
C GLY A 394 30.12 24.58 -9.87
N HIS A 395 29.48 25.73 -10.07
CA HIS A 395 28.80 26.22 -11.30
C HIS A 395 27.89 25.32 -12.21
N ASN A 396 26.65 25.81 -12.39
CA ASN A 396 25.90 26.06 -13.65
C ASN A 396 25.41 24.90 -14.56
N ASN A 397 24.08 24.73 -14.70
CA ASN A 397 23.23 25.26 -15.81
C ASN A 397 21.93 24.45 -16.06
N LYS A 398 20.91 25.18 -16.53
CA LYS A 398 19.52 24.81 -16.89
C LYS A 398 19.35 23.99 -18.18
N ALA A 399 18.31 23.14 -18.24
CA ALA A 399 17.37 22.93 -19.38
C ALA A 399 16.23 21.98 -18.93
N LYS A 400 14.94 22.40 -18.89
CA LYS A 400 13.86 22.26 -19.90
C LYS A 400 13.49 20.80 -20.28
N SER A 401 12.26 20.35 -19.97
CA SER A 401 11.15 20.16 -20.94
C SER A 401 10.02 19.24 -20.44
N ALA A 402 8.79 19.72 -20.59
CA ALA A 402 7.55 18.95 -20.75
C ALA A 402 7.56 18.26 -22.13
N SER A 403 6.77 17.22 -22.47
CA SER A 403 5.31 17.17 -22.46
C SER A 403 4.85 15.73 -22.79
N GLN A 404 3.86 15.23 -22.07
CA GLN A 404 2.94 14.15 -22.46
C GLN A 404 2.13 14.57 -23.69
N LEU A 405 1.84 13.65 -24.61
CA LEU A 405 0.50 13.45 -25.18
C LEU A 405 0.36 12.01 -25.72
N ASP A 406 -0.70 11.38 -25.24
CA ASP A 406 -1.27 10.08 -25.58
C ASP A 406 -2.39 10.30 -26.61
N GLU A 407 -2.44 9.47 -27.64
CA GLU A 407 -3.62 9.32 -28.50
C GLU A 407 -3.71 7.87 -28.96
N SER A 408 -4.67 7.17 -28.36
CA SER A 408 -5.22 5.91 -28.80
C SER A 408 -6.65 6.19 -29.29
N ASP A 409 -7.02 5.69 -30.48
CA ASP A 409 -8.20 4.82 -30.72
C ASP A 409 -8.45 4.63 -32.24
N PHE A 410 -8.32 3.41 -32.75
CA PHE A 410 -9.01 2.89 -33.94
C PHE A 410 -8.94 1.36 -33.95
N GLY A 411 -10.05 0.69 -33.62
CA GLY A 411 -10.30 -0.72 -33.94
C GLY A 411 -10.97 -0.90 -35.31
N PRO A 412 -11.62 -2.05 -35.58
CA PRO A 412 -11.03 -3.39 -35.76
C PRO A 412 -11.42 -4.00 -37.13
N LEU A 413 -10.63 -4.94 -37.67
CA LEU A 413 -11.09 -5.75 -38.81
C LEU A 413 -10.58 -7.21 -38.76
N VAL A 414 -11.50 -8.08 -38.35
CA VAL A 414 -11.82 -9.43 -38.90
C VAL A 414 -10.66 -10.36 -39.27
N GLY A 415 -10.41 -11.32 -38.39
CA GLY A 415 -10.72 -12.74 -38.63
C GLY A 415 -9.82 -13.56 -39.56
N ALA A 416 -9.07 -14.49 -38.97
CA ALA A 416 -8.98 -15.86 -39.47
C ALA A 416 -8.57 -16.81 -38.34
N ASP A 417 -9.53 -17.64 -37.90
CA ASP A 417 -9.34 -18.82 -37.06
C ASP A 417 -8.51 -19.88 -37.79
N CYS A 418 -7.54 -20.46 -37.09
CA CYS A 418 -7.17 -21.89 -37.02
C CYS A 418 -5.78 -21.97 -36.36
N GLY A 419 -5.48 -22.76 -35.32
CA GLY A 419 -6.09 -23.96 -34.82
C GLY A 419 -4.97 -25.01 -34.64
N GLY A 420 -4.45 -25.13 -33.43
CA GLY A 420 -3.98 -26.39 -32.85
C GLY A 420 -2.60 -26.97 -33.25
N PHE A 421 -1.87 -27.34 -32.19
CA PHE A 421 -0.94 -28.46 -32.04
C PHE A 421 0.58 -28.22 -32.15
N ASP A 422 1.19 -28.32 -30.96
CA ASP A 422 2.37 -29.10 -30.58
C ASP A 422 3.77 -28.76 -31.11
N SER A 423 4.59 -28.41 -30.10
CA SER A 423 5.76 -29.19 -29.70
C SER A 423 7.01 -29.12 -30.60
N MET A 424 7.94 -28.33 -30.07
CA MET A 424 9.32 -28.75 -29.77
C MET A 424 10.37 -28.62 -30.88
N ASP A 425 11.35 -27.79 -30.52
CA ASP A 425 12.79 -28.02 -30.64
C ASP A 425 13.59 -27.57 -31.88
N THR A 426 14.64 -26.83 -31.50
CA THR A 426 16.03 -26.90 -32.00
C THR A 426 16.50 -25.91 -33.06
N SER A 427 17.34 -24.99 -32.55
CA SER A 427 18.65 -24.59 -33.06
C SER A 427 18.86 -24.33 -34.56
N SER A 428 19.24 -23.09 -34.82
CA SER A 428 20.43 -22.67 -35.57
C SER A 428 20.83 -23.49 -36.81
N ILE A 429 20.90 -22.82 -37.98
CA ILE A 429 22.10 -22.81 -38.86
C ILE A 429 21.87 -21.84 -40.04
N SER A 430 22.83 -20.93 -40.18
CA SER A 430 23.50 -20.43 -41.39
C SER A 430 22.75 -20.21 -42.72
N SER A 431 22.99 -19.00 -43.24
CA SER A 431 23.60 -18.75 -44.56
C SER A 431 22.73 -18.89 -45.81
N LEU A 432 22.31 -17.71 -46.29
CA LEU A 432 22.47 -17.21 -47.68
C LEU A 432 22.21 -18.20 -48.82
N GLN A 433 21.10 -18.00 -49.53
CA GLN A 433 21.01 -17.96 -51.01
C GLN A 433 19.75 -17.16 -51.43
N PRO A 434 19.75 -16.50 -52.60
CA PRO A 434 18.81 -15.44 -52.96
C PRO A 434 17.60 -15.96 -53.74
N GLY A 435 16.41 -15.84 -53.17
CA GLY A 435 15.15 -16.23 -53.81
C GLY A 435 14.51 -15.11 -54.63
N HIS A 436 14.56 -15.27 -55.94
CA HIS A 436 13.73 -14.67 -57.00
C HIS A 436 12.54 -13.79 -56.57
N PHE A 437 12.63 -12.49 -56.86
CA PHE A 437 11.44 -11.68 -57.14
C PHE A 437 10.94 -12.00 -58.56
N LEU A 438 9.77 -12.61 -58.69
CA LEU A 438 9.04 -12.70 -59.95
C LEU A 438 8.19 -11.44 -60.11
N LEU A 439 8.47 -10.64 -61.16
CA LEU A 439 7.60 -9.53 -61.54
C LEU A 439 6.28 -10.06 -62.12
N THR A 440 5.19 -9.37 -61.82
CA THR A 440 3.85 -9.69 -62.34
C THR A 440 3.80 -9.38 -63.85
N LYS A 441 2.97 -10.11 -64.63
CA LYS A 441 2.84 -9.90 -66.09
C LYS A 441 2.55 -8.45 -66.49
N ASP A 442 1.87 -7.69 -65.62
CA ASP A 442 1.57 -6.28 -65.86
C ASP A 442 2.77 -5.36 -65.61
N GLN A 443 3.69 -5.75 -64.71
CA GLN A 443 4.95 -5.02 -64.46
C GLN A 443 5.97 -5.26 -65.57
N GLU A 444 6.02 -6.46 -66.17
CA GLU A 444 6.83 -6.70 -67.38
C GLU A 444 6.31 -5.95 -68.61
N LYS A 445 4.98 -5.74 -68.70
CA LYS A 445 4.35 -4.97 -69.78
C LYS A 445 4.63 -3.47 -69.66
N ALA A 446 4.62 -2.94 -68.43
CA ALA A 446 4.90 -1.52 -68.16
C ALA A 446 6.36 -1.12 -68.47
N ILE A 447 7.32 -2.04 -68.27
CA ILE A 447 8.75 -1.76 -68.52
C ILE A 447 9.10 -1.82 -70.03
N LYS A 448 8.28 -2.49 -70.85
CA LYS A 448 8.50 -2.62 -72.31
C LYS A 448 7.67 -1.65 -73.16
N ALA A 449 6.76 -0.89 -72.58
CA ALA A 449 5.97 0.10 -73.32
C ALA A 449 6.83 1.35 -73.59
N MET A 450 7.05 1.67 -74.87
CA MET A 450 7.68 2.93 -75.29
C MET A 450 6.80 4.11 -74.85
N THR A 451 7.40 5.20 -74.38
CA THR A 451 6.64 6.43 -74.08
C THR A 451 6.18 7.10 -75.38
N PRO A 452 5.04 7.84 -75.39
CA PRO A 452 4.55 8.53 -76.59
C PRO A 452 5.59 9.46 -77.23
N GLU A 453 6.46 10.08 -76.43
CA GLU A 453 7.58 10.91 -76.92
C GLU A 453 8.70 10.11 -77.61
N GLN A 454 8.90 8.84 -77.24
CA GLN A 454 9.86 7.94 -77.91
C GLN A 454 9.32 7.38 -79.24
N GLU A 455 7.99 7.27 -79.38
CA GLU A 455 7.33 6.84 -80.62
C GLU A 455 7.32 7.96 -81.68
N GLU A 456 7.10 9.21 -81.27
CA GLU A 456 7.18 10.38 -82.15
C GLU A 456 8.62 10.67 -82.62
N THR A 457 9.61 10.49 -81.75
CA THR A 457 11.04 10.69 -82.12
C THR A 457 11.58 9.58 -83.03
N ALA A 458 11.09 8.34 -82.89
CA ALA A 458 11.40 7.26 -83.83
C ALA A 458 10.77 7.50 -85.22
N SER A 459 9.55 8.06 -85.28
CA SER A 459 8.84 8.37 -86.53
C SER A 459 9.45 9.56 -87.28
N LEU A 460 10.00 10.55 -86.56
CA LEU A 460 10.72 11.68 -87.16
C LEU A 460 12.10 11.29 -87.69
N LEU A 461 12.81 10.36 -87.04
CA LEU A 461 14.10 9.82 -87.51
C LEU A 461 13.95 8.85 -88.69
N SER A 462 12.80 8.16 -88.82
CA SER A 462 12.45 7.35 -90.00
C SER A 462 12.11 8.19 -91.24
N SER A 463 11.75 9.46 -91.07
CA SER A 463 11.37 10.36 -92.17
C SER A 463 12.57 11.12 -92.78
N ILE A 464 13.75 11.04 -92.17
CA ILE A 464 14.96 11.79 -92.56
C ILE A 464 15.99 10.90 -93.31
N SER A 465 15.76 9.58 -93.41
CA SER A 465 16.70 8.63 -94.03
C SER A 465 16.41 8.29 -95.50
N HIS A 466 15.44 8.94 -96.16
CA HIS A 466 15.16 8.74 -97.59
C HIS A 466 15.16 10.05 -98.38
N THR A 467 16.34 10.58 -98.74
CA THR A 467 16.60 11.16 -100.08
C THR A 467 18.09 11.44 -100.22
N ALA A 468 18.66 10.89 -101.30
CA ALA A 468 20.09 10.71 -101.54
C ALA A 468 20.77 11.90 -102.25
N ASP A 469 22.10 11.80 -102.22
CA ASP A 469 23.07 12.37 -103.15
C ASP A 469 22.56 12.84 -104.54
N THR A 470 23.02 14.03 -104.90
CA THR A 470 23.36 14.52 -106.25
C THR A 470 22.28 14.61 -107.33
N ALA A 471 21.82 15.84 -107.64
CA ALA A 471 21.98 16.48 -108.96
C ALA A 471 21.20 17.81 -109.03
N TYR A 472 21.90 18.86 -109.47
CA TYR A 472 21.40 20.19 -109.81
C TYR A 472 20.16 20.14 -110.72
N LEU A 473 18.98 20.48 -110.20
CA LEU A 473 17.86 21.11 -110.93
C LEU A 473 16.91 21.75 -109.88
N PRO A 474 16.45 23.00 -110.03
CA PRO A 474 15.56 23.62 -109.05
C PRO A 474 14.15 23.01 -109.14
N PRO A 475 13.51 22.64 -108.00
CA PRO A 475 12.14 22.12 -108.01
C PRO A 475 11.15 23.16 -108.56
N SER A 476 10.25 22.72 -109.44
CA SER A 476 9.15 23.50 -109.99
C SER A 476 8.22 24.01 -108.88
N GLY A 477 8.16 25.33 -108.69
CA GLY A 477 7.34 25.99 -107.67
C GLY A 477 7.82 27.38 -107.26
N TYR A 478 9.03 27.78 -107.65
CA TYR A 478 9.57 29.11 -107.37
C TYR A 478 8.97 30.18 -108.29
N ARG A 479 7.91 30.83 -107.83
CA ARG A 479 7.52 32.16 -108.33
C ARG A 479 8.58 33.16 -107.87
N LEU A 480 9.17 33.90 -108.81
CA LEU A 480 9.99 35.07 -108.49
C LEU A 480 9.10 36.10 -107.80
N VAL A 481 9.30 36.22 -106.48
CA VAL A 481 8.61 37.15 -105.60
C VAL A 481 9.19 38.54 -105.84
N SER A 482 8.36 39.54 -106.13
CA SER A 482 8.85 40.92 -106.31
C SER A 482 9.47 41.44 -105.01
N GLU A 483 10.35 42.45 -105.07
CA GLU A 483 10.99 43.00 -103.86
C GLU A 483 9.97 43.49 -102.82
N SER A 484 8.80 43.96 -103.26
CA SER A 484 7.65 44.28 -102.39
C SER A 484 7.00 43.05 -101.76
N GLU A 485 6.76 41.99 -102.52
CA GLU A 485 6.21 40.73 -102.02
C GLU A 485 7.22 40.02 -101.09
N TRP A 486 8.53 40.16 -101.33
CA TRP A 486 9.60 39.60 -100.50
C TRP A 486 9.72 40.33 -99.17
N ASN A 487 9.60 41.66 -99.19
CA ASN A 487 9.52 42.45 -97.97
C ASN A 487 8.25 42.13 -97.17
N LEU A 488 7.11 41.92 -97.83
CA LEU A 488 5.88 41.47 -97.18
C LEU A 488 6.03 40.07 -96.60
N LEU A 489 6.68 39.15 -97.33
CA LEU A 489 6.96 37.79 -96.86
C LEU A 489 7.93 37.80 -95.68
N GLN A 490 8.96 38.66 -95.68
CA GLN A 490 9.86 38.86 -94.54
C GLN A 490 9.13 39.48 -93.35
N GLN A 491 8.22 40.41 -93.59
CA GLN A 491 7.39 41.01 -92.55
C GLN A 491 6.44 39.96 -91.96
N GLU A 492 5.83 39.12 -92.79
CA GLU A 492 4.99 38.00 -92.37
C GLU A 492 5.80 36.89 -91.69
N LEU A 493 7.03 36.60 -92.11
CA LEU A 493 7.95 35.70 -91.41
C LEU A 493 8.39 36.27 -90.06
N LYS A 494 8.65 37.58 -89.98
CA LYS A 494 8.91 38.26 -88.70
C LYS A 494 7.65 38.30 -87.82
N ASN A 495 6.46 38.40 -88.40
CA ASN A 495 5.19 38.38 -87.66
C ASN A 495 4.82 36.95 -87.21
N ALA A 496 5.05 35.95 -88.04
CA ALA A 496 4.89 34.53 -87.74
C ALA A 496 5.92 34.08 -86.70
N GLY A 497 7.18 34.49 -86.83
CA GLY A 497 8.21 34.29 -85.81
C GLY A 497 7.87 34.97 -84.47
N ARG A 498 7.24 36.15 -84.51
CA ARG A 498 6.71 36.83 -83.31
C ARG A 498 5.46 36.17 -82.71
N LYS A 499 4.70 35.40 -83.49
CA LYS A 499 3.51 34.64 -83.04
C LYS A 499 3.86 33.23 -82.55
N LEU A 500 4.83 32.57 -83.18
CA LEU A 500 5.32 31.22 -82.85
C LEU A 500 6.40 31.20 -81.75
N GLY A 501 7.09 32.33 -81.52
CA GLY A 501 8.09 32.47 -80.45
C GLY A 501 7.51 32.81 -79.07
N ARG A 502 6.19 32.96 -78.94
CA ARG A 502 5.53 33.15 -77.64
C ARG A 502 5.16 31.78 -77.08
N ARG A 503 5.56 31.52 -75.84
CA ARG A 503 5.14 30.31 -75.11
C ARG A 503 3.62 30.30 -75.07
N CYS A 504 3.00 29.17 -75.42
CA CYS A 504 1.56 29.02 -75.35
C CYS A 504 1.12 29.16 -73.88
N ASP A 505 0.31 30.17 -73.57
CA ASP A 505 -0.14 30.45 -72.21
C ASP A 505 -0.93 29.26 -71.62
N MET A 506 -1.65 28.52 -72.47
CA MET A 506 -2.36 27.30 -72.06
C MET A 506 -1.41 26.16 -71.69
N CYS A 507 -0.37 25.92 -72.50
CA CYS A 507 0.64 24.90 -72.19
C CYS A 507 1.41 25.27 -70.92
N SER A 508 1.74 26.56 -70.73
CA SER A 508 2.37 27.03 -69.49
C SER A 508 1.46 26.87 -68.27
N ASN A 509 0.14 26.99 -68.43
CA ASN A 509 -0.81 26.77 -67.36
C ASN A 509 -0.91 25.27 -66.99
N TYR A 510 -1.03 24.39 -67.98
CA TYR A 510 -1.04 22.94 -67.74
C TYR A 510 0.30 22.43 -67.17
N GLU A 511 1.43 22.98 -67.60
CA GLU A 511 2.74 22.67 -67.02
C GLU A 511 2.81 23.07 -65.54
N LYS A 512 2.28 24.25 -65.17
CA LYS A 512 2.17 24.67 -63.77
C LYS A 512 1.22 23.78 -62.96
N GLN A 513 0.07 23.41 -63.52
CA GLN A 513 -0.87 22.50 -62.86
C GLN A 513 -0.25 21.12 -62.65
N LEU A 514 0.47 20.59 -63.64
CA LEU A 514 1.17 19.31 -63.53
C LEU A 514 2.28 19.37 -62.47
N GLN A 515 3.05 20.45 -62.41
CA GLN A 515 4.06 20.66 -61.35
C GLN A 515 3.43 20.71 -59.96
N VAL A 516 2.25 21.34 -59.81
CA VAL A 516 1.50 21.35 -58.54
C VAL A 516 1.05 19.94 -58.16
N ILE A 517 0.49 19.18 -59.11
CA ILE A 517 0.04 17.80 -58.87
C ILE A 517 1.24 16.89 -58.54
N GLN A 518 2.37 17.04 -59.23
CA GLN A 518 3.60 16.30 -58.93
C GLN A 518 4.17 16.67 -57.55
N GLY A 519 4.07 17.94 -57.14
CA GLY A 519 4.41 18.38 -55.79
C GLY A 519 3.51 17.70 -54.74
N GLN A 520 2.20 17.67 -54.97
CA GLN A 520 1.24 17.00 -54.09
C GLN A 520 1.45 15.47 -54.06
N GLU A 521 1.81 14.83 -55.17
CA GLU A 521 2.15 13.40 -55.22
C GLU A 521 3.43 13.08 -54.46
N ALA A 522 4.44 13.96 -54.53
CA ALA A 522 5.66 13.83 -53.73
C ALA A 522 5.39 13.99 -52.23
N GLU A 523 4.61 15.00 -51.83
CA GLU A 523 4.21 15.23 -50.44
C GLU A 523 3.42 14.05 -49.87
N THR A 524 2.42 13.55 -50.60
CA THR A 524 1.65 12.36 -50.19
C THR A 524 2.52 11.11 -50.10
N ARG A 525 3.46 10.90 -51.02
CA ARG A 525 4.43 9.79 -50.95
C ARG A 525 5.31 9.88 -49.70
N ASP A 526 5.76 11.06 -49.32
CA ASP A 526 6.56 11.25 -48.11
C ASP A 526 5.71 11.10 -46.84
N GLN A 527 4.45 11.53 -46.86
CA GLN A 527 3.47 11.25 -45.80
C GLN A 527 3.31 9.73 -45.60
N VAL A 528 3.16 8.97 -46.68
CA VAL A 528 3.03 7.50 -46.65
C VAL A 528 4.30 6.85 -46.10
N LYS A 529 5.49 7.28 -46.52
CA LYS A 529 6.75 6.77 -45.95
C LYS A 529 6.85 7.03 -44.45
N LYS A 530 6.43 8.22 -44.00
CA LYS A 530 6.43 8.58 -42.58
C LYS A 530 5.47 7.68 -41.79
N LEU A 531 4.25 7.48 -42.29
CA LEU A 531 3.27 6.57 -41.69
C LEU A 531 3.78 5.12 -41.67
N GLN A 532 4.41 4.64 -42.74
CA GLN A 532 5.00 3.30 -42.79
C GLN A 532 6.17 3.12 -41.82
N ALA A 533 6.98 4.17 -41.58
CA ALA A 533 8.05 4.12 -40.58
C ALA A 533 7.48 4.08 -39.16
N MET A 534 6.47 4.90 -38.86
CA MET A 534 5.80 4.90 -37.57
C MET A 534 5.08 3.57 -37.29
N LEU A 535 4.43 2.98 -38.31
CA LEU A 535 3.79 1.67 -38.19
C LEU A 535 4.81 0.57 -37.86
N ARG A 536 5.97 0.55 -38.54
CA ARG A 536 7.05 -0.41 -38.23
C ARG A 536 7.55 -0.24 -36.79
N GLN A 537 7.79 1.00 -36.36
CA GLN A 537 8.26 1.28 -35.02
C GLN A 537 7.24 0.85 -33.95
N ALA A 538 5.94 1.08 -34.18
CA ALA A 538 4.88 0.63 -33.29
C ALA A 538 4.78 -0.89 -33.23
N ASN A 539 4.93 -1.58 -34.37
CA ASN A 539 4.90 -3.03 -34.44
C ASN A 539 6.10 -3.66 -33.70
N ASP A 540 7.30 -3.13 -33.88
CA ASP A 540 8.50 -3.58 -33.15
C ASP A 540 8.34 -3.34 -31.64
N GLN A 541 7.68 -2.26 -31.23
CA GLN A 541 7.40 -1.99 -29.82
C GLN A 541 6.38 -2.97 -29.25
N LEU A 542 5.33 -3.29 -30.00
CA LEU A 542 4.32 -4.27 -29.59
C LEU A 542 4.96 -5.65 -29.39
N GLU A 543 5.81 -6.09 -30.32
CA GLU A 543 6.50 -7.38 -30.23
C GLU A 543 7.40 -7.46 -28.99
N ARG A 544 8.14 -6.39 -28.66
CA ARG A 544 8.91 -6.31 -27.40
C ARG A 544 8.01 -6.44 -26.17
N THR A 545 6.92 -5.68 -26.11
CA THR A 545 6.01 -5.73 -24.96
C THR A 545 5.32 -7.08 -24.82
N MET A 546 5.03 -7.76 -25.92
CA MET A 546 4.45 -9.11 -25.89
C MET A 546 5.47 -10.13 -25.35
N ASN A 547 6.73 -10.04 -25.75
CA ASN A 547 7.79 -10.91 -25.25
C ASN A 547 8.06 -10.65 -23.76
N GLU A 548 8.16 -9.39 -23.33
CA GLU A 548 8.31 -9.03 -21.92
C GLU A 548 7.13 -9.54 -21.07
N ARG A 549 5.90 -9.43 -21.59
CA ARG A 549 4.71 -9.97 -20.93
C ARG A 549 4.80 -11.49 -20.78
N GLN A 550 5.22 -12.20 -21.83
CA GLN A 550 5.36 -13.65 -21.81
C GLN A 550 6.43 -14.08 -20.78
N GLU A 551 7.58 -13.40 -20.75
CA GLU A 551 8.64 -13.67 -19.78
C GLU A 551 8.16 -13.46 -18.32
N LEU A 552 7.36 -12.41 -18.10
CA LEU A 552 6.75 -12.16 -16.79
C LEU A 552 5.72 -13.23 -16.42
N GLU A 553 4.87 -13.65 -17.35
CA GLU A 553 3.89 -14.72 -17.14
C GLU A 553 4.60 -16.05 -16.79
N ASP A 554 5.68 -16.39 -17.50
CA ASP A 554 6.48 -17.58 -17.25
C ASP A 554 7.21 -17.51 -15.90
N SER A 555 7.74 -16.34 -15.53
CA SER A 555 8.38 -16.12 -14.23
C SER A 555 7.39 -16.26 -13.07
N VAL A 556 6.19 -15.70 -13.19
CA VAL A 556 5.14 -15.84 -12.17
C VAL A 556 4.68 -17.30 -12.07
N LYS A 557 4.53 -18.00 -13.20
CA LYS A 557 4.17 -19.41 -13.21
C LYS A 557 5.24 -20.25 -12.51
N GLN A 558 6.51 -20.04 -12.81
CA GLN A 558 7.61 -20.72 -12.15
C GLN A 558 7.62 -20.45 -10.64
N ALA A 559 7.46 -19.19 -10.21
CA ALA A 559 7.39 -18.84 -8.79
C ALA A 559 6.18 -19.47 -8.08
N SER A 560 5.06 -19.67 -8.78
CA SER A 560 3.88 -20.37 -8.24
C SER A 560 4.07 -21.88 -8.12
N GLU A 561 4.93 -22.46 -8.96
CA GLU A 561 5.27 -23.89 -8.97
C GLU A 561 6.40 -24.24 -7.98
N GLU A 562 7.10 -23.25 -7.40
CA GLU A 562 8.11 -23.49 -6.38
C GLU A 562 7.52 -24.21 -5.16
N THR A 563 8.03 -25.42 -4.90
CA THR A 563 7.53 -26.40 -3.91
C THR A 563 7.79 -26.01 -2.45
N THR A 564 8.41 -24.86 -2.21
CA THR A 564 8.86 -24.39 -0.90
C THR A 564 7.71 -24.23 0.08
N ILE A 565 6.53 -23.81 -0.39
CA ILE A 565 5.33 -23.66 0.45
C ILE A 565 4.83 -25.04 0.93
N SER A 566 4.84 -26.05 0.08
CA SER A 566 4.40 -27.40 0.45
C SER A 566 5.36 -28.06 1.45
N GLU A 567 6.67 -27.88 1.25
CA GLU A 567 7.69 -28.36 2.20
C GLU A 567 7.62 -27.64 3.55
N LEU A 568 7.38 -26.33 3.56
CA LEU A 568 7.17 -25.57 4.79
C LEU A 568 5.91 -26.02 5.52
N LYS A 569 4.80 -26.25 4.81
CA LYS A 569 3.57 -26.80 5.40
C LYS A 569 3.80 -28.16 6.05
N GLN A 570 4.51 -29.06 5.35
CA GLN A 570 4.85 -30.37 5.91
C GLN A 570 5.70 -30.24 7.19
N LYS A 571 6.71 -29.35 7.20
CA LYS A 571 7.52 -29.09 8.40
C LYS A 571 6.70 -28.53 9.56
N VAL A 572 5.72 -27.66 9.27
CA VAL A 572 4.80 -27.13 10.28
C VAL A 572 3.96 -28.27 10.86
N GLU A 573 3.34 -29.11 10.04
CA GLU A 573 2.55 -30.26 10.50
C GLU A 573 3.39 -31.25 11.33
N GLU A 574 4.61 -31.55 10.91
CA GLU A 574 5.55 -32.39 11.66
C GLU A 574 5.89 -31.75 13.02
N SER A 575 6.14 -30.44 13.06
CA SER A 575 6.45 -29.73 14.30
C SER A 575 5.26 -29.67 15.26
N GLU A 576 4.04 -29.47 14.76
CA GLU A 576 2.81 -29.48 15.56
C GLU A 576 2.57 -30.85 16.16
N SER A 577 2.77 -31.92 15.37
CA SER A 577 2.66 -33.29 15.85
C SER A 577 3.66 -33.60 16.97
N LEU A 578 4.90 -33.12 16.85
CA LEU A 578 5.94 -33.28 17.85
C LEU A 578 5.63 -32.52 19.14
N ILE A 579 5.14 -31.28 19.04
CA ILE A 579 4.73 -30.48 20.19
C ILE A 579 3.59 -31.17 20.94
N SER A 580 2.59 -31.69 20.22
CA SER A 580 1.47 -32.43 20.81
C SER A 580 1.95 -33.68 21.57
N ALA A 581 2.87 -34.44 20.97
CA ALA A 581 3.47 -35.62 21.63
C ALA A 581 4.27 -35.23 22.88
N LEU A 582 5.06 -34.15 22.83
CA LEU A 582 5.82 -33.65 23.98
C LEU A 582 4.91 -33.16 25.11
N GLN A 583 3.81 -32.46 24.78
CA GLN A 583 2.82 -32.02 25.77
C GLN A 583 2.16 -33.21 26.47
N GLN A 584 1.83 -34.27 25.71
CA GLN A 584 1.27 -35.49 26.29
C GLN A 584 2.28 -36.21 27.19
N ALA A 585 3.54 -36.33 26.75
CA ALA A 585 4.62 -36.94 27.53
C ALA A 585 4.91 -36.16 28.83
N PHE A 586 4.94 -34.82 28.76
CA PHE A 586 5.10 -33.96 29.93
C PHE A 586 3.94 -34.12 30.91
N SER A 587 2.71 -34.16 30.41
CA SER A 587 1.52 -34.37 31.23
C SER A 587 1.53 -35.73 31.93
N GLN A 588 2.04 -36.77 31.26
CA GLN A 588 2.23 -38.08 31.85
C GLN A 588 3.33 -38.07 32.93
N ALA A 589 4.48 -37.46 32.63
CA ALA A 589 5.59 -37.35 33.59
C ALA A 589 5.17 -36.58 34.84
N LYS A 590 4.43 -35.47 34.69
CA LYS A 590 3.85 -34.71 35.80
C LYS A 590 2.96 -35.58 36.69
N ARG A 591 2.03 -36.35 36.09
CA ARG A 591 1.15 -37.26 36.82
C ARG A 591 1.94 -38.33 37.58
N ASN A 592 2.92 -38.95 36.94
CA ASN A 592 3.78 -39.95 37.59
C ASN A 592 4.54 -39.37 38.78
N THR A 593 5.09 -38.16 38.66
CA THR A 593 5.80 -37.50 39.78
C THR A 593 4.85 -37.13 40.91
N GLN A 594 3.63 -36.69 40.60
CA GLN A 594 2.60 -36.41 41.61
C GLN A 594 2.20 -37.67 42.38
N GLU A 595 2.04 -38.81 41.70
CA GLU A 595 1.78 -40.11 42.32
C GLU A 595 2.93 -40.54 43.23
N GLN A 596 4.19 -40.41 42.78
CA GLN A 596 5.36 -40.70 43.60
C GLN A 596 5.43 -39.81 44.85
N MET A 597 5.12 -38.53 44.69
CA MET A 597 5.07 -37.59 45.81
C MET A 597 3.99 -37.96 46.84
N ALA A 598 2.82 -38.39 46.39
CA ALA A 598 1.74 -38.85 47.27
C ALA A 598 2.16 -40.08 48.09
N VAL A 599 2.85 -41.04 47.47
CA VAL A 599 3.38 -42.22 48.18
C VAL A 599 4.43 -41.80 49.22
N LEU A 600 5.35 -40.90 48.86
CA LEU A 600 6.37 -40.40 49.79
C LEU A 600 5.74 -39.64 50.97
N LEU A 601 4.73 -38.80 50.74
CA LEU A 601 3.99 -38.13 51.80
C LEU A 601 3.32 -39.13 52.75
N GLN A 602 2.63 -40.13 52.21
CA GLN A 602 1.98 -41.17 53.02
C GLN A 602 3.00 -41.95 53.87
N SER A 603 4.12 -42.37 53.27
CA SER A 603 5.18 -43.07 54.02
C SER A 603 5.83 -42.20 55.10
N ARG A 604 6.02 -40.90 54.84
CA ARG A 604 6.52 -39.95 55.84
C ARG A 604 5.54 -39.85 57.02
N GLU A 605 4.24 -39.74 56.74
CA GLU A 605 3.21 -39.70 57.77
C GLU A 605 3.24 -40.94 58.65
N GLN A 606 3.29 -42.13 58.05
CA GLN A 606 3.40 -43.41 58.76
C GLN A 606 4.65 -43.47 59.66
N VAL A 607 5.82 -43.07 59.15
CA VAL A 607 7.05 -43.03 59.95
C VAL A 607 6.94 -42.02 61.10
N THR A 608 6.29 -40.89 60.87
CA THR A 608 6.08 -39.86 61.91
C THR A 608 5.15 -40.38 63.01
N GLU A 609 4.07 -41.07 62.65
CA GLU A 609 3.17 -41.71 63.60
C GLU A 609 3.88 -42.77 64.45
N GLU A 610 4.68 -43.62 63.82
CA GLU A 610 5.48 -44.65 64.51
C GLU A 610 6.55 -44.03 65.42
N LEU A 611 7.23 -42.97 64.96
CA LEU A 611 8.19 -42.23 65.78
C LEU A 611 7.50 -41.63 67.00
N ASN A 612 6.36 -40.96 66.82
CA ASN A 612 5.58 -40.38 67.91
C ASN A 612 5.09 -41.46 68.89
N ARG A 613 4.72 -42.65 68.41
CA ARG A 613 4.37 -43.79 69.26
C ARG A 613 5.55 -44.25 70.10
N LEU A 614 6.70 -44.50 69.45
CA LEU A 614 7.93 -44.93 70.14
C LEU A 614 8.42 -43.88 71.15
N GLN A 615 8.28 -42.60 70.83
CA GLN A 615 8.66 -41.49 71.70
C GLN A 615 7.79 -41.46 72.96
N ARG A 616 6.46 -41.60 72.82
CA ARG A 616 5.52 -41.75 73.96
C ARG A 616 5.86 -42.95 74.83
N ASP A 617 6.18 -44.09 74.22
CA ASP A 617 6.55 -45.30 74.96
C ASP A 617 7.88 -45.13 75.71
N ASN A 618 8.87 -44.47 75.09
CA ASN A 618 10.17 -44.18 75.70
C ASN A 618 10.03 -43.18 76.85
N GLU A 619 9.26 -42.10 76.69
CA GLU A 619 8.94 -41.16 77.77
C GLU A 619 8.24 -41.86 78.94
N SER A 620 7.29 -42.76 78.67
CA SER A 620 6.62 -43.57 79.69
C SER A 620 7.60 -44.48 80.43
N LEU A 621 8.49 -45.17 79.71
CA LEU A 621 9.51 -46.04 80.30
C LEU A 621 10.56 -45.26 81.09
N GLN A 622 11.05 -44.14 80.56
CA GLN A 622 11.95 -43.24 81.28
C GLN A 622 11.28 -42.64 82.51
N GLY A 623 10.01 -42.26 82.42
CA GLY A 623 9.22 -41.80 83.56
C GLY A 623 9.12 -42.86 84.64
N LYS A 624 8.79 -44.11 84.28
CA LYS A 624 8.75 -45.26 85.20
C LYS A 624 10.13 -45.57 85.80
N HIS A 625 11.19 -45.53 85.00
CA HIS A 625 12.56 -45.78 85.46
C HIS A 625 13.06 -44.67 86.39
N ARG A 626 12.83 -43.40 86.05
CA ARG A 626 13.12 -42.25 86.92
C ARG A 626 12.37 -42.38 88.24
N LEU A 627 11.07 -42.67 88.21
CA LEU A 627 10.28 -42.91 89.42
C LEU A 627 10.86 -44.06 90.27
N HIS A 628 11.22 -45.18 89.63
CA HIS A 628 11.81 -46.32 90.33
C HIS A 628 13.18 -46.00 90.95
N MET A 629 14.04 -45.29 90.22
CA MET A 629 15.36 -44.84 90.71
C MET A 629 15.23 -43.80 91.83
N THR A 630 14.32 -42.83 91.70
CA THR A 630 14.06 -41.84 92.76
C THR A 630 13.50 -42.50 94.03
N LEU A 631 12.61 -43.48 93.90
CA LEU A 631 12.13 -44.27 95.04
C LEU A 631 13.22 -45.15 95.67
N GLN A 632 14.19 -45.62 94.89
CA GLN A 632 15.30 -46.45 95.37
C GLN A 632 16.45 -45.64 95.98
N GLN A 633 16.67 -44.40 95.52
CA GLN A 633 17.71 -43.48 95.99
C GLN A 633 17.26 -42.54 97.12
N GLN A 634 15.96 -42.46 97.40
CA GLN A 634 15.48 -41.80 98.62
C GLN A 634 15.88 -42.64 99.85
N GLU A 635 17.09 -42.41 100.35
CA GLU A 635 17.56 -42.96 101.63
C GLU A 635 16.80 -42.37 102.84
N ASP A 636 16.05 -41.28 102.65
CA ASP A 636 15.24 -40.59 103.66
C ASP A 636 13.71 -40.70 103.43
N PHE A 637 13.21 -41.69 102.66
CA PHE A 637 11.77 -41.99 102.73
C PHE A 637 11.47 -42.75 104.02
N HIS A 638 11.39 -42.01 105.12
CA HIS A 638 10.79 -42.52 106.34
C HIS A 638 9.29 -42.59 106.13
N MET A 639 8.77 -43.81 106.01
CA MET A 639 7.33 -44.07 106.09
C MET A 639 6.84 -43.40 107.38
N PRO A 640 5.92 -42.42 107.32
CA PRO A 640 5.54 -41.64 108.50
C PRO A 640 5.10 -42.59 109.62
N THR A 641 5.91 -42.69 110.66
CA THR A 641 5.65 -43.63 111.76
C THR A 641 4.66 -43.05 112.76
N THR A 642 4.34 -41.76 112.63
CA THR A 642 3.32 -41.07 113.38
C THR A 642 2.29 -40.39 112.45
N VAL A 643 1.02 -40.42 112.87
CA VAL A 643 -0.10 -39.84 112.12
C VAL A 643 0.08 -38.34 111.86
N GLN A 644 0.79 -37.63 112.75
CA GLN A 644 1.01 -36.19 112.69
C GLN A 644 2.00 -35.80 111.56
N GLU A 645 3.06 -36.57 111.38
CA GLU A 645 4.03 -36.36 110.28
C GLU A 645 3.40 -36.66 108.92
N LEU A 646 2.58 -37.72 108.83
CA LEU A 646 1.81 -38.02 107.63
C LEU A 646 0.83 -36.89 107.29
N GLN A 647 0.09 -36.40 108.28
CA GLN A 647 -0.84 -35.28 108.06
C GLN A 647 -0.13 -34.02 107.56
N LYS A 648 1.04 -33.68 108.12
CA LYS A 648 1.83 -32.52 107.68
C LYS A 648 2.32 -32.68 106.24
N LEU A 649 2.85 -33.85 105.88
CA LEU A 649 3.34 -34.13 104.53
C LEU A 649 2.18 -34.15 103.50
N VAL A 650 1.04 -34.71 103.87
CA VAL A 650 -0.17 -34.70 103.02
C VAL A 650 -0.69 -33.27 102.83
N LEU A 651 -0.65 -32.43 103.86
CA LEU A 651 -1.03 -31.02 103.73
C LEU A 651 -0.06 -30.28 102.82
N GLN A 652 1.25 -30.48 102.97
CA GLN A 652 2.25 -29.87 102.10
C GLN A 652 2.09 -30.31 100.65
N TYR A 653 1.89 -31.60 100.36
CA TYR A 653 1.59 -32.05 99.01
C TYR A 653 0.27 -31.52 98.46
N ARG A 654 -0.76 -31.33 99.29
CA ARG A 654 -2.00 -30.69 98.86
C ARG A 654 -1.76 -29.22 98.49
N GLU A 655 -0.97 -28.50 99.28
CA GLU A 655 -0.58 -27.11 98.98
C GLU A 655 0.24 -27.03 97.69
N ASP A 656 1.24 -27.91 97.51
CA ASP A 656 2.06 -27.95 96.31
C ASP A 656 1.22 -28.30 95.06
N ILE A 657 0.32 -29.29 95.16
CA ILE A 657 -0.60 -29.67 94.07
C ILE A 657 -1.52 -28.50 93.73
N VAL A 658 -2.10 -27.81 94.73
CA VAL A 658 -2.95 -26.64 94.50
C VAL A 658 -2.16 -25.51 93.82
N SER A 659 -0.93 -25.25 94.26
CA SER A 659 -0.08 -24.21 93.66
C SER A 659 0.29 -24.51 92.20
N ALA A 660 0.64 -25.76 91.89
CA ALA A 660 0.96 -26.20 90.54
C ALA A 660 -0.27 -26.19 89.64
N HIS A 661 -1.43 -26.58 90.16
CA HIS A 661 -2.71 -26.52 89.45
C HIS A 661 -3.08 -25.07 89.10
N THR A 662 -2.96 -24.16 90.07
CA THR A 662 -3.26 -22.74 89.86
C THR A 662 -2.32 -22.12 88.81
N ALA A 663 -1.03 -22.45 88.84
CA ALA A 663 -0.07 -21.99 87.84
C ALA A 663 -0.36 -22.56 86.43
N ALA A 664 -0.79 -23.81 86.36
CA ALA A 664 -1.20 -24.44 85.10
C ALA A 664 -2.48 -23.81 84.53
N GLU A 665 -3.49 -23.54 85.37
CA GLU A 665 -4.73 -22.85 84.98
C GLU A 665 -4.45 -21.46 84.41
N HIS A 666 -3.58 -20.67 85.05
CA HIS A 666 -3.19 -19.35 84.54
C HIS A 666 -2.44 -19.42 83.20
N LEU A 667 -1.57 -20.43 83.01
CA LEU A 667 -0.90 -20.64 81.73
C LEU A 667 -1.91 -21.04 80.64
N GLU A 668 -2.86 -21.91 80.97
CA GLU A 668 -3.91 -22.34 80.06
C GLU A 668 -4.83 -21.18 79.66
N GLU A 669 -5.23 -20.32 80.60
CA GLU A 669 -5.98 -19.09 80.33
C GLU A 669 -5.22 -18.15 79.41
N LYS A 670 -3.91 -17.98 79.64
CA LYS A 670 -3.05 -17.15 78.78
C LYS A 670 -2.98 -17.70 77.35
N LEU A 671 -2.79 -19.01 77.19
CA LEU A 671 -2.76 -19.66 75.88
C LEU A 671 -4.13 -19.58 75.18
N LYS A 672 -5.23 -19.73 75.92
CA LYS A 672 -6.59 -19.55 75.37
C LYS A 672 -6.80 -18.12 74.86
N ALA A 673 -6.36 -17.10 75.60
CA ALA A 673 -6.44 -15.71 75.18
C ALA A 673 -5.59 -15.45 73.91
N GLU A 674 -4.38 -16.01 73.84
CA GLU A 674 -3.51 -15.91 72.67
C GLU A 674 -4.12 -16.61 71.43
N ILE A 675 -4.72 -17.80 71.60
CA ILE A 675 -5.43 -18.49 70.53
C ILE A 675 -6.63 -17.67 70.02
N LEU A 676 -7.39 -17.03 70.92
CA LEU A 676 -8.51 -16.19 70.52
C LEU A 676 -8.04 -14.96 69.74
N PHE A 677 -6.99 -14.29 70.22
CA PHE A 677 -6.40 -13.14 69.52
C PHE A 677 -5.91 -13.52 68.12
N LEU A 678 -5.18 -14.63 67.97
CA LEU A 678 -4.72 -15.11 66.67
C LEU A 678 -5.89 -15.48 65.74
N LYS A 679 -6.98 -16.05 66.28
CA LYS A 679 -8.19 -16.34 65.50
C LYS A 679 -8.87 -15.06 65.01
N GLU A 680 -9.00 -14.05 65.87
CA GLU A 680 -9.55 -12.74 65.49
C GLU A 680 -8.69 -12.06 64.43
N GLN A 681 -7.36 -12.14 64.56
CA GLN A 681 -6.43 -11.62 63.56
C GLN A 681 -6.58 -12.34 62.21
N ILE A 682 -6.59 -13.67 62.19
CA ILE A 682 -6.79 -14.46 60.96
C ILE A 682 -8.15 -14.13 60.33
N GLN A 683 -9.20 -13.98 61.13
CA GLN A 683 -10.54 -13.64 60.63
C GLN A 683 -10.58 -12.23 60.03
N ALA A 684 -9.89 -11.26 60.64
CA ALA A 684 -9.76 -9.92 60.09
C ALA A 684 -8.97 -9.92 58.77
N GLU A 685 -7.87 -10.66 58.70
CA GLU A 685 -7.09 -10.83 57.47
C GLU A 685 -7.89 -11.54 56.37
N GLN A 686 -8.71 -12.55 56.71
CA GLN A 686 -9.62 -13.20 55.77
C GLN A 686 -10.69 -12.24 55.23
N CYS A 687 -11.32 -11.45 56.10
CA CYS A 687 -12.31 -10.45 55.67
C CYS A 687 -11.67 -9.41 54.74
N LEU A 688 -10.46 -8.93 55.04
CA LEU A 688 -9.74 -8.02 54.16
C LEU A 688 -9.40 -8.67 52.81
N LYS A 689 -9.00 -9.94 52.82
CA LYS A 689 -8.72 -10.70 51.61
C LYS A 689 -9.98 -10.85 50.75
N GLU A 690 -11.11 -11.26 51.34
CA GLU A 690 -12.40 -11.39 50.65
C GLU A 690 -12.82 -10.05 50.02
N ASN A 691 -12.73 -8.94 50.76
CA ASN A 691 -13.03 -7.61 50.21
C ASN A 691 -12.14 -7.23 49.02
N LEU A 692 -10.85 -7.59 49.06
CA LEU A 692 -9.94 -7.34 47.94
C LEU A 692 -10.28 -8.25 46.74
N GLU A 693 -10.60 -9.52 46.98
CA GLU A 693 -11.05 -10.45 45.94
C GLU A 693 -12.33 -9.94 45.28
N ASP A 694 -13.32 -9.48 46.05
CA ASP A 694 -14.56 -8.90 45.54
C ASP A 694 -14.30 -7.63 44.72
N THR A 695 -13.39 -6.76 45.17
CA THR A 695 -13.02 -5.53 44.44
C THR A 695 -12.36 -5.86 43.11
N LEU A 696 -11.39 -6.78 43.10
CA LEU A 696 -10.73 -7.23 41.87
C LEU A 696 -11.72 -7.94 40.93
N GLN A 697 -12.69 -8.67 41.48
CA GLN A 697 -13.71 -9.33 40.69
C GLN A 697 -14.64 -8.32 40.00
N LEU A 698 -15.03 -7.25 40.69
CA LEU A 698 -15.77 -6.13 40.09
C LEU A 698 -14.97 -5.41 39.00
N GLU A 699 -13.66 -5.20 39.19
CA GLU A 699 -12.79 -4.61 38.15
C GLU A 699 -12.67 -5.52 36.91
N ILE A 700 -12.59 -6.84 37.11
CA ILE A 700 -12.59 -7.83 36.02
C ILE A 700 -13.93 -7.81 35.28
N GLU A 701 -15.05 -7.73 36.00
CA GLU A 701 -16.38 -7.64 35.41
C GLU A 701 -16.55 -6.35 34.60
N GLY A 702 -16.10 -5.20 35.12
CA GLY A 702 -16.09 -3.93 34.39
C GLY A 702 -15.24 -3.99 33.11
N CYS A 703 -14.01 -4.53 33.18
CA CYS A 703 -13.18 -4.74 32.00
C CYS A 703 -13.87 -5.64 30.95
N LYS A 704 -14.60 -6.69 31.38
CA LYS A 704 -15.34 -7.57 30.46
C LYS A 704 -16.51 -6.86 29.80
N GLU A 705 -17.22 -6.02 30.53
CA GLU A 705 -18.32 -5.20 30.00
C GLU A 705 -17.79 -4.21 28.97
N GLU A 706 -16.71 -3.48 29.27
CA GLU A 706 -16.06 -2.58 28.31
C GLU A 706 -15.66 -3.33 27.04
N ILE A 707 -14.96 -4.48 27.16
CA ILE A 707 -14.61 -5.32 26.00
C ILE A 707 -15.87 -5.75 25.23
N GLY A 708 -16.96 -6.08 25.91
CA GLY A 708 -18.25 -6.42 25.31
C GLY A 708 -18.85 -5.26 24.51
N GLU A 709 -18.80 -4.04 25.03
CA GLU A 709 -19.22 -2.82 24.32
C GLU A 709 -18.36 -2.57 23.07
N TRP A 710 -17.04 -2.66 23.19
CA TRP A 710 -16.12 -2.54 22.06
C TRP A 710 -16.39 -3.58 20.96
N ILE A 711 -16.70 -4.82 21.35
CA ILE A 711 -17.07 -5.89 20.40
C ILE A 711 -18.40 -5.55 19.71
N ALA A 712 -19.42 -5.13 20.47
CA ALA A 712 -20.72 -4.78 19.91
C ALA A 712 -20.64 -3.59 18.93
N ASP A 713 -19.85 -2.56 19.26
CA ASP A 713 -19.60 -1.41 18.39
C ASP A 713 -18.86 -1.82 17.10
N LEU A 714 -17.86 -2.71 17.21
CA LEU A 714 -17.17 -3.27 16.06
C LEU A 714 -18.09 -4.11 15.18
N GLU A 715 -18.96 -4.93 15.77
CA GLU A 715 -19.94 -5.72 15.03
C GLU A 715 -20.97 -4.85 14.31
N SER A 716 -21.47 -3.80 14.97
CA SER A 716 -22.39 -2.83 14.34
C SER A 716 -21.72 -2.07 13.21
N SER A 717 -20.50 -1.58 13.41
CA SER A 717 -19.71 -0.90 12.38
C SER A 717 -19.42 -1.83 11.20
N LEU A 718 -19.06 -3.09 11.47
CA LEU A 718 -18.85 -4.09 10.42
C LEU A 718 -20.13 -4.33 9.63
N ALA A 719 -21.28 -4.47 10.30
CA ALA A 719 -22.58 -4.65 9.65
C ALA A 719 -22.96 -3.46 8.75
N GLU A 720 -22.74 -2.22 9.21
CA GLU A 720 -22.94 -1.01 8.40
C GLU A 720 -22.03 -0.98 7.17
N LYS A 721 -20.74 -1.34 7.33
CA LYS A 721 -19.78 -1.42 6.22
C LYS A 721 -20.16 -2.51 5.22
N SER A 722 -20.61 -3.67 5.68
CA SER A 722 -21.11 -4.75 4.83
C SER A 722 -22.34 -4.32 4.04
N GLN A 723 -23.30 -3.64 4.67
CA GLN A 723 -24.48 -3.11 3.99
C GLN A 723 -24.12 -2.05 2.94
N MET A 724 -23.18 -1.15 3.27
CA MET A 724 -22.64 -0.18 2.31
C MET A 724 -21.99 -0.88 1.11
N LEU A 725 -21.19 -1.92 1.34
CA LEU A 725 -20.56 -2.72 0.28
C LEU A 725 -21.60 -3.37 -0.64
N GLU A 726 -22.66 -3.97 -0.07
CA GLU A 726 -23.76 -4.55 -0.87
C GLU A 726 -24.48 -3.49 -1.71
N SER A 727 -24.71 -2.29 -1.16
CA SER A 727 -25.34 -1.20 -1.91
C SER A 727 -24.47 -0.72 -3.09
N VAL A 728 -23.15 -0.61 -2.90
CA VAL A 728 -22.20 -0.25 -3.95
C VAL A 728 -22.11 -1.35 -5.00
N GLN A 729 -22.11 -2.62 -4.59
CA GLN A 729 -22.14 -3.75 -5.50
C GLN A 729 -23.43 -3.79 -6.33
N GLY A 730 -24.57 -3.47 -5.72
CA GLY A 730 -25.85 -3.32 -6.41
C GLY A 730 -25.84 -2.20 -7.45
N LEU A 731 -25.27 -1.03 -7.11
CA LEU A 731 -25.10 0.09 -8.05
C LEU A 731 -24.16 -0.28 -9.19
N LYS A 732 -23.02 -0.94 -8.90
CA LYS A 732 -22.09 -1.43 -9.91
C LYS A 732 -22.80 -2.35 -10.92
N ASN A 733 -23.53 -3.35 -10.43
CA ASN A 733 -24.27 -4.28 -11.30
C ASN A 733 -25.33 -3.55 -12.16
N SER A 734 -25.99 -2.53 -11.62
CA SER A 734 -26.94 -1.69 -12.37
C SER A 734 -26.25 -0.89 -13.46
N LEU A 735 -25.09 -0.28 -13.16
CA LEU A 735 -24.30 0.48 -14.14
C LEU A 735 -23.73 -0.42 -15.24
N GLU A 736 -23.23 -1.62 -14.89
CA GLU A 736 -22.78 -2.62 -15.87
C GLU A 736 -23.91 -3.03 -16.82
N LYS A 737 -25.14 -3.21 -16.30
CA LYS A 737 -26.31 -3.49 -17.12
C LYS A 737 -26.65 -2.33 -18.06
N GLN A 738 -26.66 -1.09 -17.54
CA GLN A 738 -26.92 0.10 -18.37
C GLN A 738 -25.86 0.29 -19.46
N LEU A 739 -24.58 0.03 -19.15
CA LEU A 739 -23.49 0.06 -20.13
C LEU A 739 -23.70 -0.97 -21.23
N LYS A 740 -24.11 -2.20 -20.87
CA LYS A 740 -24.39 -3.27 -21.82
C LYS A 740 -25.57 -2.93 -22.74
N ASP A 741 -26.66 -2.40 -22.19
CA ASP A 741 -27.82 -1.97 -22.96
C ASP A 741 -27.46 -0.80 -23.89
N ALA A 742 -26.68 0.16 -23.40
CA ALA A 742 -26.17 1.28 -24.21
C ALA A 742 -25.26 0.80 -25.35
N LEU A 743 -24.34 -0.13 -25.10
CA LEU A 743 -23.50 -0.75 -26.13
C LEU A 743 -24.33 -1.50 -27.18
N GLY A 744 -25.37 -2.22 -26.75
CA GLY A 744 -26.32 -2.86 -27.66
C GLY A 744 -27.04 -1.85 -28.55
N SER A 745 -27.51 -0.73 -27.98
CA SER A 745 -28.15 0.34 -28.74
C SER A 745 -27.20 1.03 -29.73
N LYS A 746 -25.93 1.23 -29.34
CA LYS A 746 -24.88 1.78 -30.19
C LYS A 746 -24.63 0.88 -31.40
N SER A 747 -24.45 -0.42 -31.18
CA SER A 747 -24.24 -1.39 -32.27
C SER A 747 -25.43 -1.43 -33.26
N ALA A 748 -26.67 -1.36 -32.75
CA ALA A 748 -27.85 -1.31 -33.59
C ALA A 748 -27.92 -0.04 -34.45
N LEU A 749 -27.59 1.13 -33.86
CA LEU A 749 -27.52 2.39 -34.59
C LEU A 749 -26.38 2.41 -35.63
N GLU A 750 -25.21 1.85 -35.29
CA GLU A 750 -24.10 1.71 -36.24
C GLU A 750 -24.50 0.87 -37.46
N THR A 751 -25.25 -0.22 -37.23
CA THR A 751 -25.79 -1.06 -38.31
C THR A 751 -26.78 -0.30 -39.18
N GLN A 752 -27.71 0.46 -38.57
CA GLN A 752 -28.64 1.31 -39.34
C GLN A 752 -27.92 2.38 -40.16
N VAL A 753 -26.90 3.03 -39.59
CA VAL A 753 -26.09 4.01 -40.32
C VAL A 753 -25.36 3.37 -41.49
N PHE A 754 -24.85 2.15 -41.33
CA PHE A 754 -24.22 1.40 -42.41
C PHE A 754 -25.23 1.07 -43.53
N GLU A 755 -26.43 0.60 -43.18
CA GLU A 755 -27.49 0.33 -44.15
C GLU A 755 -27.95 1.58 -44.91
N GLU A 756 -28.12 2.71 -44.23
CA GLU A 756 -28.49 3.98 -44.87
C GLU A 756 -27.37 4.51 -45.78
N LYS A 757 -26.10 4.34 -45.40
CA LYS A 757 -24.96 4.65 -46.28
C LYS A 757 -24.97 3.78 -47.54
N ASP A 758 -25.22 2.47 -47.40
CA ASP A 758 -25.28 1.56 -48.54
C ASP A 758 -26.47 1.89 -49.46
N LYS A 759 -27.64 2.22 -48.90
CA LYS A 759 -28.79 2.73 -49.68
C LYS A 759 -28.47 4.03 -50.41
N ALA A 760 -27.84 4.99 -49.73
CA ALA A 760 -27.44 6.26 -50.34
C ALA A 760 -26.44 6.03 -51.48
N GLN A 761 -25.49 5.12 -51.31
CA GLN A 761 -24.54 4.75 -52.34
C GLN A 761 -25.22 4.09 -53.55
N ARG A 762 -26.20 3.20 -53.33
CA ARG A 762 -27.00 2.62 -54.41
C ARG A 762 -27.79 3.68 -55.17
N LEU A 763 -28.49 4.57 -54.46
CA LEU A 763 -29.22 5.67 -55.08
C LEU A 763 -28.30 6.61 -55.86
N GLN A 764 -27.09 6.88 -55.36
CA GLN A 764 -26.08 7.64 -56.10
C GLN A 764 -25.68 6.93 -57.40
N THR A 765 -25.43 5.62 -57.36
CA THR A 765 -25.10 4.86 -58.56
C THR A 765 -26.25 4.81 -59.57
N GLU A 766 -27.50 4.70 -59.10
CA GLU A 766 -28.69 4.76 -59.95
C GLU A 766 -28.85 6.16 -60.58
N LEU A 767 -28.61 7.21 -59.81
CA LEU A 767 -28.62 8.59 -60.29
C LEU A 767 -27.54 8.80 -61.36
N ASP A 768 -26.29 8.39 -61.11
CA ASP A 768 -25.18 8.52 -62.06
C ASP A 768 -25.48 7.77 -63.36
N VAL A 769 -26.04 6.56 -63.29
CA VAL A 769 -26.48 5.80 -64.47
C VAL A 769 -27.61 6.54 -65.18
N SER A 770 -28.59 7.08 -64.46
CA SER A 770 -29.70 7.82 -65.08
C SER A 770 -29.24 9.11 -65.74
N GLU A 771 -28.31 9.85 -65.13
CA GLU A 771 -27.68 11.03 -65.71
C GLU A 771 -26.88 10.66 -66.95
N GLN A 772 -26.14 9.55 -66.91
CA GLN A 772 -25.40 9.06 -68.06
C GLN A 772 -26.34 8.70 -69.22
N VAL A 773 -27.44 8.00 -68.95
CA VAL A 773 -28.47 7.67 -69.95
C VAL A 773 -29.09 8.96 -70.53
N GLN A 774 -29.35 9.97 -69.71
CA GLN A 774 -29.85 11.26 -70.20
C GLN A 774 -28.82 11.97 -71.09
N ARG A 775 -27.54 12.01 -70.69
CA ARG A 775 -26.46 12.58 -71.52
C ARG A 775 -26.37 11.86 -72.86
N ASP A 776 -26.46 10.53 -72.86
CA ASP A 776 -26.43 9.71 -74.06
C ASP A 776 -27.65 9.95 -74.96
N PHE A 777 -28.83 10.10 -74.38
CA PHE A 777 -30.05 10.46 -75.13
C PHE A 777 -29.93 11.85 -75.77
N VAL A 778 -29.38 12.83 -75.03
CA VAL A 778 -29.11 14.18 -75.56
C VAL A 778 -28.10 14.10 -76.70
N LYS A 779 -26.97 13.40 -76.54
CA LYS A 779 -25.95 13.20 -77.60
C LYS A 779 -26.55 12.55 -78.84
N LEU A 780 -27.36 11.51 -78.66
CA LEU A 780 -28.03 10.81 -79.75
C LEU A 780 -29.02 11.74 -80.47
N SER A 781 -29.81 12.51 -79.72
CA SER A 781 -30.78 13.47 -80.27
C SER A 781 -30.11 14.60 -81.04
N GLN A 782 -29.01 15.18 -80.52
CA GLN A 782 -28.21 16.20 -81.17
C GLN A 782 -27.58 15.66 -82.46
N THR A 783 -27.01 14.46 -82.41
CA THR A 783 -26.44 13.80 -83.59
C THR A 783 -27.51 13.57 -84.64
N LEU A 784 -28.67 13.02 -84.27
CA LEU A 784 -29.79 12.83 -85.18
C LEU A 784 -30.25 14.14 -85.82
N GLN A 785 -30.31 15.23 -85.04
CA GLN A 785 -30.71 16.55 -85.50
C GLN A 785 -29.70 17.15 -86.49
N VAL A 786 -28.40 17.00 -86.24
CA VAL A 786 -27.34 17.38 -87.19
C VAL A 786 -27.44 16.57 -88.48
N GLN A 787 -27.73 15.27 -88.40
CA GLN A 787 -27.88 14.42 -89.59
C GLN A 787 -29.11 14.79 -90.42
N LEU A 788 -30.25 15.05 -89.76
CA LEU A 788 -31.47 15.52 -90.44
C LEU A 788 -31.26 16.87 -91.12
N GLU A 789 -30.53 17.79 -90.49
CA GLU A 789 -30.19 19.09 -91.08
C GLU A 789 -29.22 18.94 -92.27
N ARG A 790 -28.23 18.04 -92.18
CA ARG A 790 -27.36 17.68 -93.32
C ARG A 790 -28.14 17.09 -94.50
N ILE A 791 -29.16 16.27 -94.23
CA ILE A 791 -30.06 15.73 -95.28
C ILE A 791 -30.90 16.86 -95.90
N ARG A 792 -31.39 17.80 -95.08
CA ARG A 792 -32.18 18.95 -95.55
C ARG A 792 -31.38 19.89 -96.47
N GLN A 793 -30.09 20.05 -96.19
CA GLN A 793 -29.16 20.89 -96.96
C GLN A 793 -28.52 20.16 -98.16
N ALA A 794 -28.91 18.91 -98.43
CA ALA A 794 -28.32 18.13 -99.52
C ALA A 794 -29.04 18.39 -100.86
N ASP A 795 -28.29 18.88 -101.84
CA ASP A 795 -28.82 19.29 -103.16
C ASP A 795 -29.01 18.12 -104.15
N SER A 796 -28.68 16.88 -103.76
CA SER A 796 -28.78 15.69 -104.62
C SER A 796 -29.06 14.39 -103.86
N LEU A 797 -29.74 13.45 -104.52
CA LEU A 797 -30.08 12.13 -103.96
C LEU A 797 -28.86 11.25 -103.65
N GLU A 798 -27.74 11.46 -104.35
CA GLU A 798 -26.48 10.73 -104.12
C GLU A 798 -25.81 11.18 -102.81
N ARG A 799 -25.89 12.48 -102.48
CA ARG A 799 -25.38 13.05 -101.22
C ARG A 799 -26.17 12.55 -100.00
N ILE A 800 -27.49 12.43 -100.14
CA ILE A 800 -28.38 11.88 -99.11
C ILE A 800 -28.05 10.41 -98.81
N ARG A 801 -27.76 9.58 -99.84
CA ARG A 801 -27.34 8.18 -99.64
C ARG A 801 -26.00 8.05 -98.93
N ALA A 802 -25.04 8.94 -99.19
CA ALA A 802 -23.77 8.94 -98.49
C ALA A 802 -23.93 9.24 -96.99
N ILE A 803 -24.72 10.26 -96.64
CA ILE A 803 -25.02 10.63 -95.24
C ILE A 803 -25.74 9.49 -94.50
N LEU A 804 -26.68 8.81 -95.15
CA LEU A 804 -27.39 7.65 -94.57
C LEU A 804 -26.50 6.41 -94.39
N ASN A 805 -25.52 6.20 -95.26
CA ASN A 805 -24.59 5.08 -95.13
C ASN A 805 -23.54 5.32 -94.03
N ASP A 806 -23.08 6.57 -93.88
CA ASP A 806 -22.15 7.00 -92.81
C ASP A 806 -22.80 7.03 -91.41
N THR A 807 -24.13 6.94 -91.32
CA THR A 807 -24.89 7.00 -90.06
C THR A 807 -25.33 5.65 -89.50
N ASN A 808 -24.80 4.53 -90.02
CA ASN A 808 -25.00 3.20 -89.44
C ASN A 808 -24.23 3.05 -88.11
N LEU A 809 -24.69 3.72 -87.07
CA LEU A 809 -24.19 3.61 -85.71
C LEU A 809 -24.87 2.41 -85.04
N THR A 810 -24.08 1.41 -84.65
CA THR A 810 -24.58 0.23 -83.92
C THR A 810 -24.48 0.38 -82.41
N ASP A 811 -23.72 1.36 -81.93
CA ASP A 811 -23.48 1.63 -80.51
C ASP A 811 -23.32 3.14 -80.24
N ILE A 812 -23.78 3.60 -79.07
CA ILE A 812 -23.78 5.01 -78.61
C ILE A 812 -22.33 5.51 -78.41
N SER A 813 -21.40 4.62 -78.10
CA SER A 813 -19.96 4.89 -77.98
C SER A 813 -19.29 5.36 -79.29
N GLN A 814 -19.96 5.19 -80.43
CA GLN A 814 -19.45 5.56 -81.76
C GLN A 814 -19.91 6.96 -82.21
N LEU A 815 -20.66 7.68 -81.36
CA LEU A 815 -21.03 9.07 -81.61
C LEU A 815 -19.78 9.95 -81.48
N PRO A 816 -19.48 10.83 -82.46
CA PRO A 816 -18.37 11.77 -82.33
C PRO A 816 -18.59 12.69 -81.13
N GLU A 817 -17.56 12.89 -80.32
CA GLU A 817 -17.58 13.92 -79.28
C GLU A 817 -17.79 15.29 -79.95
N THR A 818 -18.93 15.91 -79.66
CA THR A 818 -19.25 17.27 -80.11
C THR A 818 -18.50 18.31 -79.31
#